data_AF-N6U8X3-F1
#
_entry.id   AF-N6U8X3-F1
#
_cell.length_a   1.000
_cell.length_b   1.000
_cell.length_c   1.000
_cell.angle_alpha   90.00
_cell.angle_beta   90.00
_cell.angle_gamma   90.00
#
_symmetry.space_group_name_H-M   'P 1'
#
loop_
_entity.id
_entity.type
_entity.pdbx_description
1 polymer ?
#
loop_
_entity_poly.entity_id
_entity_poly.type
_entity_poly.pdbx_seq_one_letter_code
_entity_poly.pdbx_strand_id
1 'polypeptide(L)'
;MISTYLGYKIATRDMATSLNQVASQSQSKRLIDYYKANIGKVTNVDDFLNDYQLYSYAMEAYGLSDMTYAKAFMKQVLTSNLSDSTSFANQLNDSRYKAFAAAFNFGTGSTKTAQSSAQEDDLIGLYQQSFTTEETSAATETSYYAQNIGSVKTVDDLLGNTRLRNYVLQAYGIDPTNASNSNLRQMLTSDPSDPNSYLNQNGGTADKALAAEFNFNADGTVKASTPDSDTAYYQANIGTITSVDQLTSNPRLFQYVKTALSIPAYITADQFNASARDAGVATSNGLTSVMAQFNFQSDGTVAAGSQAQTSAQVSATTAAYTTNYTGGPQTLGQEADVMGAYNSTVPSFITSVGATDNNQYYKDHIGSITSVDQLTSDPRLFNFIKTAYGIDPTTPAVVLKNAFGDATTASIFGLTNVVAAFNFQADGTLAAGQTAQSQSAIDAASTAYMSNYKTSQSSLTTDAVNNYKNRIASVKTIKDFFTSNTADSSSSNDSAPELYQMALRAYGIGSDEVTKSQLTKILESDPYDPKSYVNSLKDTRFTDLAKAFNFDSKGNLKAPVQSLSQGQINSFISQYSSHTTAGLTGALLTKATSDAKTAGTYFATNITKVNTVTELLADSKLTNFILTASGIDPKTVDTATLKKAFASDPSDAKSFINTADGAKFKSIVEAFNFGTDGNLTDSKLGTAQNQGALASTNDLYLRQTLEDQQGDTNPGVRLALYFQRKAPNINSVYDIMGDAALYAVITTTYSLPSAMSSMDVDTQAKMLGNFVKVSDLKDPTKVDAMLQRFSAMYDLQNNTTSSTSPALSILSGSSSGVGISADTLLSIAQLSSAK
;
A
#
# COMPACT_ATOMS: atom_id res chain seq x y z
N MET A 1 -62.10 -14.79 2.25
CA MET A 1 -60.68 -14.56 2.61
C MET A 1 -59.84 -14.62 1.35
N ILE A 2 -58.86 -13.73 1.21
CA ILE A 2 -57.85 -13.80 0.14
C ILE A 2 -57.01 -15.06 0.39
N SER A 3 -56.70 -15.86 -0.64
CA SER A 3 -55.85 -17.05 -0.46
C SER A 3 -54.45 -16.65 0.00
N THR A 4 -53.78 -17.53 0.75
CA THR A 4 -52.42 -17.26 1.27
C THR A 4 -51.45 -16.90 0.13
N TYR A 5 -51.57 -17.58 -1.02
CA TYR A 5 -50.72 -17.29 -2.17
C TYR A 5 -50.97 -15.91 -2.77
N LEU A 6 -52.24 -15.49 -2.89
CA LEU A 6 -52.56 -14.18 -3.44
C LEU A 6 -52.09 -13.05 -2.52
N GLY A 7 -52.23 -13.22 -1.20
CA GLY A 7 -51.66 -12.28 -0.21
C GLY A 7 -50.15 -12.15 -0.34
N TYR A 8 -49.44 -13.28 -0.38
CA TYR A 8 -47.99 -13.32 -0.62
C TYR A 8 -47.59 -12.65 -1.95
N LYS A 9 -48.29 -12.94 -3.06
CA LYS A 9 -47.99 -12.30 -4.35
C LYS A 9 -48.27 -10.81 -4.35
N ILE A 10 -49.34 -10.34 -3.69
CA ILE A 10 -49.62 -8.89 -3.57
C ILE A 10 -48.48 -8.18 -2.84
N ALA A 11 -48.05 -8.74 -1.70
CA ALA A 11 -46.96 -8.17 -0.90
C ALA A 11 -45.62 -8.17 -1.65
N THR A 12 -45.35 -9.21 -2.46
CA THR A 12 -44.04 -9.40 -3.14
C THR A 12 -43.96 -8.89 -4.57
N ARG A 13 -45.10 -8.63 -5.25
CA ARG A 13 -45.14 -8.18 -6.65
C ARG A 13 -44.32 -6.91 -6.87
N ASP A 14 -44.43 -5.98 -5.93
CA ASP A 14 -43.61 -4.77 -5.85
C ASP A 14 -43.21 -4.54 -4.40
N MET A 15 -42.18 -5.26 -3.97
CA MET A 15 -41.66 -5.18 -2.61
C MET A 15 -41.22 -3.75 -2.26
N ALA A 16 -40.70 -2.97 -3.21
CA ALA A 16 -40.28 -1.60 -2.95
C ALA A 16 -41.48 -0.72 -2.56
N THR A 17 -42.59 -0.84 -3.29
CA THR A 17 -43.85 -0.15 -2.94
C THR A 17 -44.39 -0.62 -1.59
N SER A 18 -44.42 -1.93 -1.33
CA SER A 18 -44.88 -2.49 -0.05
C SER A 18 -44.07 -1.95 1.15
N LEU A 19 -42.73 -1.95 1.05
CA LEU A 19 -41.86 -1.44 2.11
C LEU A 19 -41.98 0.08 2.28
N ASN A 20 -42.17 0.84 1.19
CA ASN A 20 -42.41 2.28 1.27
C ASN A 20 -43.73 2.62 1.98
N GLN A 21 -44.77 1.80 1.77
CA GLN A 21 -46.03 1.96 2.51
C GLN A 21 -45.82 1.75 4.01
N VAL A 22 -45.10 0.69 4.41
CA VAL A 22 -44.73 0.45 5.81
C VAL A 22 -43.88 1.61 6.37
N ALA A 23 -42.87 2.06 5.63
CA ALA A 23 -42.00 3.16 6.03
C ALA A 23 -42.75 4.49 6.24
N SER A 24 -43.86 4.68 5.53
CA SER A 24 -44.70 5.89 5.60
C SER A 24 -45.70 5.86 6.76
N GLN A 25 -45.88 4.73 7.43
CA GLN A 25 -46.74 4.64 8.62
C GLN A 25 -46.14 5.45 9.76
N SER A 26 -47.00 6.13 10.54
CA SER A 26 -46.56 7.10 11.55
C SER A 26 -45.60 6.50 12.60
N GLN A 27 -45.88 5.28 13.08
CA GLN A 27 -45.04 4.60 14.06
C GLN A 27 -43.68 4.20 13.47
N SER A 28 -43.67 3.51 12.33
CA SER A 28 -42.44 3.08 11.64
C SER A 28 -41.58 4.28 11.27
N LYS A 29 -42.19 5.35 10.73
CA LYS A 29 -41.49 6.60 10.42
C LYS A 29 -40.82 7.19 11.65
N ARG A 30 -41.53 7.31 12.77
CA ARG A 30 -40.98 7.85 14.02
C ARG A 30 -39.79 7.02 14.53
N LEU A 31 -39.88 5.69 14.45
CA LEU A 31 -38.80 4.79 14.88
C LEU A 31 -37.57 4.90 13.96
N ILE A 32 -37.77 4.91 12.64
CA ILE A 32 -36.71 5.11 11.64
C ILE A 32 -36.02 6.46 11.85
N ASP A 33 -36.79 7.54 12.00
CA ASP A 33 -36.25 8.88 12.21
C ASP A 33 -35.46 8.97 13.51
N TYR A 34 -35.97 8.38 14.61
CA TYR A 34 -35.26 8.33 15.89
C TYR A 34 -33.96 7.52 15.79
N TYR A 35 -34.00 6.36 15.13
CA TYR A 35 -32.82 5.51 14.97
C TYR A 35 -31.73 6.24 14.19
N LYS A 36 -32.06 6.80 13.02
CA LYS A 36 -31.15 7.59 12.17
C LYS A 36 -30.55 8.80 12.91
N ALA A 37 -31.34 9.50 13.72
CA ALA A 37 -30.89 10.70 14.41
C ALA A 37 -30.00 10.44 15.64
N ASN A 38 -30.02 9.23 16.21
CA ASN A 38 -29.39 8.95 17.49
C ASN A 38 -28.33 7.85 17.46
N ILE A 39 -28.39 6.89 16.52
CA ILE A 39 -27.42 5.79 16.49
C ILE A 39 -25.96 6.28 16.32
N GLY A 40 -25.73 7.34 15.55
CA GLY A 40 -24.41 7.95 15.37
C GLY A 40 -23.87 8.71 16.60
N LYS A 41 -24.66 8.84 17.68
CA LYS A 41 -24.22 9.42 18.96
C LYS A 41 -23.73 8.35 19.93
N VAL A 42 -24.03 7.09 19.66
CA VAL A 42 -23.70 5.95 20.51
C VAL A 42 -22.23 5.60 20.32
N THR A 43 -21.45 5.53 21.39
CA THR A 43 -20.00 5.34 21.32
C THR A 43 -19.53 3.97 21.77
N ASN A 44 -20.35 3.26 22.54
CA ASN A 44 -20.02 1.96 23.10
C ASN A 44 -21.27 1.09 23.27
N VAL A 45 -21.07 -0.20 23.60
CA VAL A 45 -22.17 -1.17 23.76
C VAL A 45 -23.13 -0.78 24.88
N ASP A 46 -22.62 -0.19 25.96
CA ASP A 46 -23.47 0.17 27.10
C ASP A 46 -24.39 1.35 26.75
N ASP A 47 -23.89 2.36 26.04
CA ASP A 47 -24.73 3.44 25.47
C ASP A 47 -25.88 2.85 24.62
N PHE A 48 -25.55 1.88 23.76
CA PHE A 48 -26.52 1.24 22.87
C PHE A 48 -27.59 0.46 23.63
N LEU A 49 -27.18 -0.40 24.58
CA LEU A 49 -28.10 -1.24 25.35
C LEU A 49 -28.96 -0.44 26.35
N ASN A 50 -28.52 0.77 26.72
CA ASN A 50 -29.24 1.66 27.62
C ASN A 50 -30.34 2.47 26.92
N ASP A 51 -30.18 2.80 25.63
CA ASP A 51 -31.27 3.37 24.82
C ASP A 51 -32.20 2.26 24.33
N TYR A 52 -33.29 2.04 25.07
CA TYR A 52 -34.27 0.99 24.75
C TYR A 52 -34.86 1.15 23.35
N GLN A 53 -35.08 2.37 22.86
CA GLN A 53 -35.71 2.59 21.56
C GLN A 53 -34.75 2.26 20.42
N LEU A 54 -33.45 2.56 20.56
CA LEU A 54 -32.43 2.12 19.60
C LEU A 54 -32.26 0.60 19.63
N TYR A 55 -32.11 0.04 20.83
CA TYR A 55 -31.85 -1.38 21.00
C TYR A 55 -33.03 -2.24 20.54
N SER A 56 -34.27 -1.92 20.92
CA SER A 56 -35.45 -2.68 20.52
C SER A 56 -35.68 -2.61 19.01
N TYR A 57 -35.44 -1.45 18.39
CA TYR A 57 -35.55 -1.28 16.94
C TYR A 57 -34.59 -2.20 16.18
N ALA A 58 -33.31 -2.21 16.60
CA ALA A 58 -32.33 -3.11 16.00
C ALA A 58 -32.69 -4.58 16.25
N MET A 59 -33.10 -4.94 17.47
CA MET A 59 -33.50 -6.33 17.77
C MET A 59 -34.67 -6.77 16.89
N GLU A 60 -35.68 -5.91 16.69
CA GLU A 60 -36.78 -6.17 15.76
C GLU A 60 -36.30 -6.35 14.33
N ALA A 61 -35.41 -5.48 13.83
CA ALA A 61 -34.85 -5.61 12.48
C ALA A 61 -34.22 -6.98 12.22
N TYR A 62 -33.46 -7.50 13.18
CA TYR A 62 -32.82 -8.80 13.05
C TYR A 62 -33.72 -9.99 13.44
N GLY A 63 -35.00 -9.75 13.74
CA GLY A 63 -35.96 -10.76 14.14
C GLY A 63 -35.67 -11.36 15.51
N LEU A 64 -35.07 -10.58 16.42
CA LEU A 64 -34.68 -10.94 17.79
C LEU A 64 -35.55 -10.22 18.84
N SER A 65 -36.74 -9.74 18.47
CA SER A 65 -37.66 -8.99 19.36
C SER A 65 -37.95 -9.71 20.68
N ASP A 66 -38.12 -11.03 20.64
CA ASP A 66 -38.36 -11.86 21.83
C ASP A 66 -37.17 -11.91 22.80
N MET A 67 -35.97 -11.56 22.33
CA MET A 67 -34.71 -11.62 23.09
C MET A 67 -34.27 -10.25 23.61
N THR A 68 -35.12 -9.23 23.49
CA THR A 68 -34.87 -7.86 23.97
C THR A 68 -34.64 -7.77 25.49
N TYR A 69 -35.06 -8.76 26.28
CA TYR A 69 -34.75 -8.78 27.71
C TYR A 69 -33.31 -9.23 28.02
N ALA A 70 -32.64 -9.95 27.11
CA ALA A 70 -31.37 -10.62 27.33
C ALA A 70 -30.15 -9.69 27.12
N LYS A 71 -30.14 -8.51 27.75
CA LYS A 71 -29.11 -7.48 27.53
C LYS A 71 -27.67 -7.96 27.79
N ALA A 72 -27.44 -8.77 28.82
CA ALA A 72 -26.11 -9.30 29.13
C ALA A 72 -25.60 -10.27 28.05
N PHE A 73 -26.49 -11.12 27.53
CA PHE A 73 -26.18 -12.01 26.40
C PHE A 73 -25.87 -11.18 25.15
N MET A 74 -26.69 -10.17 24.85
CA MET A 74 -26.44 -9.29 23.69
C MET A 74 -25.18 -8.44 23.83
N LYS A 75 -24.78 -8.08 25.06
CA LYS A 75 -23.48 -7.46 25.31
C LYS A 75 -22.35 -8.39 24.87
N GLN A 76 -22.38 -9.67 25.25
CA GLN A 76 -21.38 -10.65 24.82
C GLN A 76 -21.36 -10.86 23.30
N VAL A 77 -22.54 -10.87 22.66
CA VAL A 77 -22.66 -10.94 21.19
C VAL A 77 -21.99 -9.73 20.54
N LEU A 78 -22.30 -8.51 20.98
CA LEU A 78 -21.78 -7.26 20.40
C LEU A 78 -20.28 -7.04 20.66
N THR A 79 -19.73 -7.60 21.74
CA THR A 79 -18.29 -7.52 22.04
C THR A 79 -17.47 -8.66 21.43
N SER A 80 -18.10 -9.61 20.75
CA SER A 80 -17.41 -10.79 20.19
C SER A 80 -16.47 -10.42 19.04
N ASN A 81 -15.29 -11.05 19.01
CA ASN A 81 -14.40 -10.96 17.85
C ASN A 81 -14.86 -11.90 16.73
N LEU A 82 -15.54 -11.35 15.72
CA LEU A 82 -16.07 -12.18 14.62
C LEU A 82 -14.98 -12.79 13.72
N SER A 83 -13.72 -12.35 13.81
CA SER A 83 -12.61 -13.00 13.07
C SER A 83 -12.06 -14.24 13.79
N ASP A 84 -12.36 -14.40 15.08
CA ASP A 84 -12.01 -15.58 15.87
C ASP A 84 -13.13 -16.60 15.78
N SER A 85 -12.89 -17.75 15.13
CA SER A 85 -13.89 -18.82 14.98
C SER A 85 -14.38 -19.39 16.31
N THR A 86 -13.66 -19.15 17.41
CA THR A 86 -14.03 -19.60 18.76
C THR A 86 -14.74 -18.52 19.59
N SER A 87 -14.95 -17.32 19.05
CA SER A 87 -15.66 -16.26 19.78
C SER A 87 -17.11 -16.61 20.06
N PHE A 88 -17.66 -16.01 21.12
CA PHE A 88 -19.01 -16.31 21.61
C PHE A 88 -20.07 -16.24 20.51
N ALA A 89 -20.13 -15.13 19.75
CA ALA A 89 -21.06 -15.01 18.64
C ALA A 89 -20.87 -16.10 17.57
N ASN A 90 -19.63 -16.49 17.26
CA ASN A 90 -19.33 -17.52 16.25
C ASN A 90 -19.73 -18.94 16.70
N GLN A 91 -19.77 -19.19 18.01
CA GLN A 91 -20.21 -20.46 18.60
C GLN A 91 -21.73 -20.61 18.69
N LEU A 92 -22.51 -19.53 18.49
CA LEU A 92 -23.97 -19.62 18.50
C LEU A 92 -24.50 -20.35 17.26
N ASN A 93 -25.49 -21.21 17.49
CA ASN A 93 -26.20 -21.94 16.43
C ASN A 93 -27.09 -21.00 15.60
N ASP A 94 -27.72 -20.01 16.25
CA ASP A 94 -28.58 -19.04 15.58
C ASP A 94 -27.71 -17.95 14.92
N SER A 95 -27.73 -17.94 13.58
CA SER A 95 -26.94 -17.02 12.75
C SER A 95 -27.36 -15.55 12.88
N ARG A 96 -28.57 -15.27 13.39
CA ARG A 96 -29.07 -13.89 13.58
C ARG A 96 -28.18 -13.09 14.53
N TYR A 97 -27.61 -13.72 15.55
CA TYR A 97 -26.71 -13.04 16.49
C TYR A 97 -25.39 -12.62 15.84
N LYS A 98 -24.84 -13.46 14.94
CA LYS A 98 -23.64 -13.11 14.15
C LYS A 98 -23.93 -11.94 13.21
N ALA A 99 -25.09 -11.99 12.54
CA ALA A 99 -25.56 -10.92 11.66
C ALA A 99 -25.79 -9.61 12.43
N PHE A 100 -26.35 -9.69 13.64
CA PHE A 100 -26.52 -8.56 14.53
C PHE A 100 -25.17 -7.96 14.93
N ALA A 101 -24.23 -8.78 15.44
CA ALA A 101 -22.90 -8.33 15.82
C ALA A 101 -22.14 -7.67 14.66
N ALA A 102 -22.22 -8.25 13.45
CA ALA A 102 -21.53 -7.74 12.26
C ALA A 102 -22.03 -6.37 11.79
N ALA A 103 -23.24 -5.97 12.21
CA ALA A 103 -23.85 -4.70 11.86
C ALA A 103 -23.36 -3.53 12.71
N PHE A 104 -22.65 -3.80 13.81
CA PHE A 104 -22.19 -2.77 14.75
C PHE A 104 -20.66 -2.75 14.84
N ASN A 105 -20.12 -1.55 15.06
CA ASN A 105 -18.70 -1.26 15.15
C ASN A 105 -18.16 -1.38 16.59
N PHE A 106 -18.83 -2.12 17.47
CA PHE A 106 -18.46 -2.23 18.89
C PHE A 106 -17.46 -3.36 19.21
N GLY A 107 -17.26 -4.31 18.30
CA GLY A 107 -16.37 -5.46 18.50
C GLY A 107 -14.88 -5.07 18.48
N THR A 108 -14.01 -6.02 18.83
CA THR A 108 -12.54 -5.82 18.90
C THR A 108 -11.87 -5.49 17.56
N GLY A 109 -12.59 -5.54 16.43
CA GLY A 109 -12.10 -5.25 15.08
C GLY A 109 -12.06 -3.77 14.70
N SER A 110 -12.45 -2.87 15.62
CA SER A 110 -12.42 -1.41 15.42
C SER A 110 -11.37 -0.72 16.31
N THR A 111 -10.29 -1.41 16.65
CA THR A 111 -9.18 -0.83 17.42
C THR A 111 -8.63 0.39 16.70
N LYS A 112 -8.79 1.54 17.37
CA LYS A 112 -8.19 2.80 16.93
C LYS A 112 -6.68 2.66 17.06
N THR A 113 -5.96 2.71 15.94
CA THR A 113 -4.50 2.64 15.85
C THR A 113 -3.99 3.82 15.05
N ALA A 114 -2.77 4.29 15.29
CA ALA A 114 -2.17 5.38 14.51
C ALA A 114 -2.12 5.05 13.01
N GLN A 115 -1.87 3.78 12.69
CA GLN A 115 -1.97 3.22 11.34
C GLN A 115 -2.61 1.83 11.40
N SER A 116 -3.36 1.47 10.36
CA SER A 116 -3.71 0.07 10.08
C SER A 116 -2.48 -0.66 9.53
N SER A 117 -2.50 -2.00 9.53
CA SER A 117 -1.39 -2.78 8.97
C SER A 117 -1.12 -2.46 7.50
N ALA A 118 -2.15 -2.18 6.70
CA ALA A 118 -1.97 -1.78 5.30
C ALA A 118 -1.28 -0.42 5.18
N GLN A 119 -1.74 0.59 5.95
CA GLN A 119 -1.11 1.92 5.97
C GLN A 119 0.36 1.87 6.45
N GLU A 120 0.65 1.03 7.45
CA GLU A 120 2.02 0.82 7.95
C GLU A 120 2.91 0.18 6.88
N ASP A 121 2.46 -0.91 6.25
CA ASP A 121 3.20 -1.59 5.19
C ASP A 121 3.43 -0.69 3.97
N ASP A 122 2.43 0.10 3.56
CA ASP A 122 2.54 1.06 2.45
C ASP A 122 3.59 2.14 2.75
N LEU A 123 3.58 2.72 3.96
CA LEU A 123 4.55 3.72 4.38
C LEU A 123 5.97 3.13 4.41
N ILE A 124 6.14 1.92 4.93
CA ILE A 124 7.45 1.24 4.95
C ILE A 124 7.95 0.97 3.53
N GLY A 125 7.08 0.49 2.65
CA GLY A 125 7.40 0.27 1.24
C GLY A 125 7.85 1.55 0.55
N LEU A 126 7.10 2.65 0.75
CA LEU A 126 7.43 3.98 0.24
C LEU A 126 8.76 4.51 0.82
N TYR A 127 9.01 4.32 2.11
CA TYR A 127 10.28 4.68 2.75
C TYR A 127 11.45 3.93 2.11
N GLN A 128 11.36 2.62 1.94
CA GLN A 128 12.42 1.83 1.30
C GLN A 128 12.60 2.25 -0.17
N GLN A 129 11.50 2.44 -0.90
CA GLN A 129 11.51 2.88 -2.29
C GLN A 129 12.16 4.27 -2.46
N SER A 130 12.03 5.16 -1.48
CA SER A 130 12.65 6.49 -1.54
C SER A 130 14.17 6.44 -1.74
N PHE A 131 14.88 5.49 -1.09
CA PHE A 131 16.33 5.30 -1.27
C PHE A 131 16.67 4.82 -2.68
N THR A 132 15.90 3.86 -3.20
CA THR A 132 16.08 3.35 -4.57
C THR A 132 15.83 4.44 -5.61
N THR A 133 14.80 5.26 -5.42
CA THR A 133 14.46 6.38 -6.30
C THR A 133 15.57 7.43 -6.31
N GLU A 134 16.11 7.77 -5.14
CA GLU A 134 17.20 8.71 -4.98
C GLU A 134 18.51 8.20 -5.62
N GLU A 135 18.87 6.93 -5.40
CA GLU A 135 20.03 6.30 -6.03
C GLU A 135 19.91 6.26 -7.56
N THR A 136 18.71 5.92 -8.08
CA THR A 136 18.43 5.94 -9.52
C THR A 136 18.55 7.34 -10.11
N SER A 137 18.07 8.35 -9.38
CA SER A 137 18.15 9.75 -9.80
C SER A 137 19.61 10.21 -9.88
N ALA A 138 20.41 9.91 -8.87
CA ALA A 138 21.84 10.22 -8.87
C ALA A 138 22.57 9.54 -10.03
N ALA A 139 22.35 8.23 -10.24
CA ALA A 139 22.95 7.48 -11.34
C ALA A 139 22.55 8.03 -12.73
N THR A 140 21.30 8.50 -12.87
CA THR A 140 20.79 9.11 -14.11
C THR A 140 21.50 10.43 -14.42
N GLU A 141 21.66 11.30 -13.42
CA GLU A 141 22.38 12.57 -13.58
C GLU A 141 23.86 12.34 -13.87
N THR A 142 24.50 11.42 -13.15
CA THR A 142 25.91 11.04 -13.36
C THR A 142 26.14 10.48 -14.77
N SER A 143 25.22 9.64 -15.25
CA SER A 143 25.26 9.11 -16.62
C SER A 143 25.09 10.22 -17.66
N TYR A 144 24.21 11.19 -17.42
CA TYR A 144 24.06 12.33 -18.31
C TYR A 144 25.34 13.17 -18.37
N TYR A 145 25.94 13.47 -17.22
CA TYR A 145 27.19 14.22 -17.14
C TYR A 145 28.31 13.55 -17.96
N ALA A 146 28.59 12.28 -17.65
CA ALA A 146 29.59 11.45 -18.32
C ALA A 146 29.41 11.36 -19.85
N GLN A 147 28.17 11.39 -20.34
CA GLN A 147 27.87 11.32 -21.78
C GLN A 147 28.05 12.64 -22.52
N ASN A 148 27.93 13.77 -21.82
CA ASN A 148 27.79 15.08 -22.47
C ASN A 148 28.97 16.02 -22.20
N ILE A 149 29.69 15.86 -21.09
CA ILE A 149 30.73 16.81 -20.68
C ILE A 149 31.88 16.93 -21.69
N GLY A 150 32.28 15.82 -22.34
CA GLY A 150 33.34 15.84 -23.37
C GLY A 150 33.00 16.68 -24.62
N SER A 151 31.73 17.02 -24.83
CA SER A 151 31.28 17.84 -25.96
C SER A 151 31.45 19.35 -25.74
N VAL A 152 31.60 19.79 -24.49
CA VAL A 152 31.78 21.21 -24.13
C VAL A 152 33.12 21.72 -24.67
N LYS A 153 33.12 22.88 -25.35
CA LYS A 153 34.34 23.50 -25.93
C LYS A 153 34.63 24.89 -25.37
N THR A 154 33.66 25.49 -24.70
CA THR A 154 33.80 26.78 -24.01
C THR A 154 33.13 26.78 -22.64
N VAL A 155 33.52 27.71 -21.78
CA VAL A 155 32.82 27.98 -20.50
C VAL A 155 31.34 28.29 -20.76
N ASP A 156 31.04 29.00 -21.84
CA ASP A 156 29.68 29.38 -22.19
C ASP A 156 28.82 28.16 -22.60
N ASP A 157 29.41 27.12 -23.22
CA ASP A 157 28.72 25.85 -23.49
C ASP A 157 28.32 25.12 -22.19
N LEU A 158 29.24 25.09 -21.21
CA LEU A 158 28.99 24.49 -19.90
C LEU A 158 27.87 25.23 -19.16
N LEU A 159 27.98 26.55 -19.06
CA LEU A 159 27.03 27.38 -18.32
C LEU A 159 25.66 27.51 -19.02
N GLY A 160 25.65 27.37 -20.34
CA GLY A 160 24.45 27.33 -21.18
C GLY A 160 23.66 26.02 -21.05
N ASN A 161 24.33 24.90 -20.75
CA ASN A 161 23.66 23.65 -20.42
C ASN A 161 23.31 23.61 -18.92
N THR A 162 22.06 23.97 -18.59
CA THR A 162 21.58 23.98 -17.20
C THR A 162 21.75 22.65 -16.47
N ARG A 163 21.65 21.50 -17.16
CA ARG A 163 21.80 20.20 -16.51
C ARG A 163 23.26 19.92 -16.14
N LEU A 164 24.20 20.18 -17.05
CA LEU A 164 25.64 20.08 -16.75
C LEU A 164 26.07 21.10 -15.68
N ARG A 165 25.62 22.35 -15.80
CA ARG A 165 25.92 23.40 -14.82
C ARG A 165 25.43 23.02 -13.42
N ASN A 166 24.16 22.62 -13.29
CA ASN A 166 23.58 22.26 -12.01
C ASN A 166 24.29 21.05 -11.39
N TYR A 167 24.60 20.03 -12.19
CA TYR A 167 25.35 18.86 -11.75
C TYR A 167 26.68 19.25 -11.10
N VAL A 168 27.48 20.07 -11.77
CA VAL A 168 28.78 20.52 -11.26
C VAL A 168 28.62 21.36 -10.00
N LEU A 169 27.66 22.30 -9.96
CA LEU A 169 27.43 23.13 -8.78
C LEU A 169 27.03 22.28 -7.56
N GLN A 170 26.10 21.34 -7.75
CA GLN A 170 25.64 20.45 -6.69
C GLN A 170 26.75 19.51 -6.20
N ALA A 171 27.65 19.06 -7.09
CA ALA A 171 28.80 18.22 -6.72
C ALA A 171 29.72 18.89 -5.69
N TYR A 172 29.82 20.22 -5.71
CA TYR A 172 30.63 21.01 -4.78
C TYR A 172 29.78 21.77 -3.73
N GLY A 173 28.52 21.36 -3.54
CA GLY A 173 27.63 21.94 -2.52
C GLY A 173 27.19 23.38 -2.78
N ILE A 174 27.26 23.84 -4.03
CA ILE A 174 26.82 25.17 -4.46
C ILE A 174 25.37 25.08 -4.92
N ASP A 175 24.47 25.84 -4.29
CA ASP A 175 23.06 25.90 -4.65
C ASP A 175 22.90 26.53 -6.06
N PRO A 176 22.40 25.77 -7.06
CA PRO A 176 22.27 26.28 -8.42
C PRO A 176 21.28 27.44 -8.57
N THR A 177 20.35 27.61 -7.63
CA THR A 177 19.33 28.67 -7.69
C THR A 177 19.90 30.06 -7.42
N ASN A 178 21.00 30.12 -6.68
CA ASN A 178 21.65 31.35 -6.23
C ASN A 178 22.93 31.68 -7.03
N ALA A 179 23.36 30.80 -7.93
CA ALA A 179 24.61 30.95 -8.67
C ALA A 179 24.45 31.78 -9.95
N SER A 180 25.23 32.86 -10.09
CA SER A 180 25.26 33.71 -11.28
C SER A 180 26.21 33.16 -12.36
N ASN A 181 25.70 32.94 -13.57
CA ASN A 181 26.54 32.55 -14.72
C ASN A 181 27.69 33.54 -14.98
N SER A 182 27.50 34.85 -14.74
CA SER A 182 28.58 35.83 -14.92
C SER A 182 29.72 35.61 -13.93
N ASN A 183 29.39 35.31 -12.67
CA ASN A 183 30.39 35.09 -11.63
C ASN A 183 31.10 33.75 -11.86
N LEU A 184 30.34 32.70 -12.18
CA LEU A 184 30.89 31.39 -12.54
C LEU A 184 31.83 31.47 -13.72
N ARG A 185 31.48 32.28 -14.75
CA ARG A 185 32.37 32.50 -15.88
C ARG A 185 33.69 33.12 -15.44
N GLN A 186 33.66 34.18 -14.63
CA GLN A 186 34.88 34.83 -14.14
C GLN A 186 35.74 33.91 -13.27
N MET A 187 35.10 33.04 -12.47
CA MET A 187 35.79 32.01 -11.68
C MET A 187 36.47 30.97 -12.57
N LEU A 188 35.74 30.39 -13.54
CA LEU A 188 36.23 29.34 -14.45
C LEU A 188 37.32 29.83 -15.41
N THR A 189 37.36 31.14 -15.71
CA THR A 189 38.42 31.74 -16.55
C THR A 189 39.56 32.38 -15.76
N SER A 190 39.54 32.30 -14.42
CA SER A 190 40.60 32.86 -13.57
C SER A 190 41.86 31.99 -13.56
N ASP A 191 43.01 32.62 -13.40
CA ASP A 191 44.25 31.90 -13.08
C ASP A 191 44.28 31.59 -11.57
N PRO A 192 44.21 30.30 -11.15
CA PRO A 192 44.25 29.93 -9.74
C PRO A 192 45.61 30.21 -9.08
N SER A 193 46.69 30.35 -9.87
CA SER A 193 48.03 30.62 -9.36
C SER A 193 48.29 32.09 -9.04
N ASP A 194 47.49 33.01 -9.60
CA ASP A 194 47.57 34.44 -9.30
C ASP A 194 46.75 34.76 -8.04
N PRO A 195 47.37 35.21 -6.93
CA PRO A 195 46.66 35.57 -5.70
C PRO A 195 45.64 36.70 -5.90
N ASN A 196 45.77 37.52 -6.94
CA ASN A 196 44.87 38.63 -7.24
C ASN A 196 43.75 38.28 -8.23
N SER A 197 43.70 37.04 -8.72
CA SER A 197 42.67 36.62 -9.67
C SER A 197 41.26 36.71 -9.06
N TYR A 198 40.24 36.81 -9.90
CA TYR A 198 38.86 36.93 -9.43
C TYR A 198 38.47 35.74 -8.53
N LEU A 199 38.88 34.52 -8.91
CA LEU A 199 38.69 33.31 -8.11
C LEU A 199 39.35 33.41 -6.73
N ASN A 200 40.57 33.93 -6.62
CA ASN A 200 41.28 34.00 -5.34
C ASN A 200 40.74 35.09 -4.42
N GLN A 201 40.25 36.20 -4.98
CA GLN A 201 39.72 37.34 -4.24
C GLN A 201 38.25 37.18 -3.84
N ASN A 202 37.44 36.48 -4.64
CA ASN A 202 35.99 36.42 -4.46
C ASN A 202 35.44 35.00 -4.28
N GLY A 203 36.20 33.96 -4.61
CA GLY A 203 35.77 32.57 -4.50
C GLY A 203 36.01 31.99 -3.10
N GLY A 204 35.02 31.25 -2.61
CA GLY A 204 35.15 30.40 -1.43
C GLY A 204 35.88 29.09 -1.73
N THR A 205 35.99 28.23 -0.72
CA THR A 205 36.64 26.91 -0.86
C THR A 205 35.96 26.06 -1.94
N ALA A 206 34.62 26.05 -1.98
CA ALA A 206 33.86 25.29 -2.98
C ALA A 206 34.07 25.81 -4.40
N ASP A 207 34.12 27.13 -4.60
CA ASP A 207 34.35 27.73 -5.93
C ASP A 207 35.76 27.39 -6.46
N LYS A 208 36.76 27.40 -5.58
CA LYS A 208 38.15 27.05 -5.93
C LYS A 208 38.28 25.57 -6.27
N ALA A 209 37.63 24.70 -5.50
CA ALA A 209 37.58 23.27 -5.79
C ALA A 209 36.92 23.02 -7.14
N LEU A 210 35.74 23.60 -7.39
CA LEU A 210 35.03 23.50 -8.66
C LEU A 210 35.90 24.00 -9.83
N ALA A 211 36.50 25.17 -9.71
CA ALA A 211 37.30 25.75 -10.80
C ALA A 211 38.54 24.91 -11.13
N ALA A 212 39.12 24.19 -10.15
CA ALA A 212 40.26 23.30 -10.36
C ALA A 212 39.91 22.07 -11.22
N GLU A 213 38.63 21.71 -11.32
CA GLU A 213 38.17 20.59 -12.13
C GLU A 213 38.08 20.89 -13.63
N PHE A 214 38.30 22.14 -14.03
CA PHE A 214 38.13 22.57 -15.40
C PHE A 214 39.39 23.19 -15.99
N ASN A 215 39.65 22.86 -17.25
CA ASN A 215 40.81 23.28 -18.01
C ASN A 215 40.44 24.35 -19.04
N PHE A 216 39.89 25.49 -18.59
CA PHE A 216 39.59 26.61 -19.48
C PHE A 216 40.72 27.65 -19.53
N ASN A 217 40.93 28.22 -20.71
CA ASN A 217 41.76 29.40 -20.94
C ASN A 217 41.08 30.66 -20.40
N ALA A 218 41.85 31.74 -20.25
CA ALA A 218 41.31 33.05 -19.83
C ALA A 218 40.25 33.61 -20.80
N ASP A 219 40.28 33.20 -22.08
CA ASP A 219 39.26 33.57 -23.07
C ASP A 219 37.97 32.72 -22.97
N GLY A 220 37.98 31.67 -22.16
CA GLY A 220 36.87 30.74 -21.95
C GLY A 220 36.89 29.52 -22.87
N THR A 221 37.88 29.35 -23.74
CA THR A 221 38.03 28.13 -24.56
C THR A 221 38.71 27.00 -23.78
N VAL A 222 38.52 25.75 -24.20
CA VAL A 222 39.23 24.60 -23.61
C VAL A 222 40.74 24.66 -23.90
N LYS A 223 41.57 24.44 -22.87
CA LYS A 223 43.03 24.32 -22.98
C LYS A 223 43.41 23.09 -23.81
N ALA A 224 44.45 23.23 -24.63
CA ALA A 224 45.06 22.07 -25.27
C ALA A 224 45.69 21.14 -24.22
N SER A 225 45.42 19.84 -24.32
CA SER A 225 45.90 18.80 -23.39
C SER A 225 46.48 17.61 -24.15
N THR A 226 47.29 16.79 -23.47
CA THR A 226 47.84 15.54 -24.02
C THR A 226 47.20 14.33 -23.33
N PRO A 227 47.16 13.16 -23.99
CA PRO A 227 46.63 11.93 -23.39
C PRO A 227 47.56 11.30 -22.34
N ASP A 228 48.73 11.90 -22.07
CA ASP A 228 49.83 11.25 -21.33
C ASP A 228 49.44 10.88 -19.90
N SER A 229 48.75 11.78 -19.19
CA SER A 229 48.33 11.53 -17.80
C SER A 229 47.32 10.40 -17.68
N ASP A 230 46.39 10.33 -18.64
CA ASP A 230 45.35 9.31 -18.68
C ASP A 230 45.91 7.95 -19.13
N THR A 231 46.86 7.98 -20.07
CA THR A 231 47.61 6.80 -20.52
C THR A 231 48.44 6.21 -19.39
N ALA A 232 49.16 7.05 -18.65
CA ALA A 232 49.97 6.62 -17.50
C ALA A 232 49.10 5.98 -16.41
N TYR A 233 47.95 6.59 -16.11
CA TYR A 233 47.00 6.02 -15.14
C TYR A 233 46.43 4.68 -15.63
N TYR A 234 46.04 4.58 -16.90
CA TYR A 234 45.53 3.33 -17.46
C TYR A 234 46.56 2.19 -17.34
N GLN A 235 47.81 2.46 -17.75
CA GLN A 235 48.90 1.47 -17.69
C GLN A 235 49.21 1.04 -16.25
N ALA A 236 49.16 1.96 -15.29
CA ALA A 236 49.41 1.66 -13.88
C ALA A 236 48.33 0.77 -13.25
N ASN A 237 47.07 0.90 -13.69
CA ASN A 237 45.92 0.31 -12.99
C ASN A 237 45.25 -0.86 -13.73
N ILE A 238 45.36 -0.96 -15.06
CA ILE A 238 44.66 -2.04 -15.81
C ILE A 238 45.14 -3.44 -15.40
N GLY A 239 46.41 -3.57 -14.97
CA GLY A 239 46.98 -4.83 -14.51
C GLY A 239 46.42 -5.35 -13.17
N THR A 240 45.76 -4.48 -12.39
CA THR A 240 45.16 -4.85 -11.09
C THR A 240 43.68 -5.25 -11.20
N ILE A 241 43.11 -5.18 -12.41
CA ILE A 241 41.71 -5.50 -12.67
C ILE A 241 41.52 -7.02 -12.74
N THR A 242 40.63 -7.52 -11.89
CA THR A 242 40.31 -8.95 -11.75
C THR A 242 38.88 -9.31 -12.19
N SER A 243 38.05 -8.32 -12.53
CA SER A 243 36.73 -8.53 -13.12
C SER A 243 36.28 -7.34 -13.97
N VAL A 244 35.32 -7.58 -14.86
CA VAL A 244 34.68 -6.53 -15.66
C VAL A 244 33.98 -5.50 -14.77
N ASP A 245 33.39 -5.93 -13.63
CA ASP A 245 32.77 -5.00 -12.68
C ASP A 245 33.82 -4.08 -12.04
N GLN A 246 35.02 -4.57 -11.74
CA GLN A 246 36.11 -3.73 -11.22
C GLN A 246 36.59 -2.72 -12.26
N LEU A 247 36.62 -3.10 -13.55
CA LEU A 247 36.95 -2.17 -14.64
C LEU A 247 35.90 -1.05 -14.75
N THR A 248 34.63 -1.41 -14.78
CA THR A 248 33.54 -0.44 -15.02
C THR A 248 33.19 0.39 -13.78
N SER A 249 33.52 -0.09 -12.58
CA SER A 249 33.42 0.65 -11.32
C SER A 249 34.48 1.75 -11.17
N ASN A 250 35.55 1.72 -11.95
CA ASN A 250 36.55 2.78 -11.98
C ASN A 250 36.22 3.73 -13.14
N PRO A 251 35.60 4.91 -12.89
CA PRO A 251 35.12 5.78 -13.94
C PRO A 251 36.24 6.21 -14.90
N ARG A 252 37.45 6.48 -14.37
CA ARG A 252 38.61 6.88 -15.18
C ARG A 252 39.07 5.76 -16.13
N LEU A 253 39.17 4.51 -15.66
CA LEU A 253 39.51 3.38 -16.52
C LEU A 253 38.43 3.09 -17.54
N PHE A 254 37.16 3.14 -17.14
CA PHE A 254 36.06 2.84 -18.05
C PHE A 254 35.94 3.89 -19.15
N GLN A 255 36.05 5.18 -18.83
CA GLN A 255 36.05 6.25 -19.84
C GLN A 255 37.26 6.19 -20.76
N TYR A 256 38.42 5.79 -20.24
CA TYR A 256 39.60 5.51 -21.06
C TYR A 256 39.30 4.43 -22.10
N VAL A 257 38.73 3.30 -21.67
CA VAL A 257 38.34 2.19 -22.55
C VAL A 257 37.28 2.63 -23.56
N LYS A 258 36.27 3.41 -23.14
CA LYS A 258 35.22 3.92 -24.04
C LYS A 258 35.81 4.78 -25.15
N THR A 259 36.72 5.68 -24.79
CA THR A 259 37.40 6.56 -25.76
C THR A 259 38.34 5.76 -26.66
N ALA A 260 39.15 4.87 -26.08
CA ALA A 260 40.12 4.06 -26.82
C ALA A 260 39.47 3.17 -27.87
N LEU A 261 38.34 2.54 -27.51
CA LEU A 261 37.67 1.54 -28.35
C LEU A 261 36.44 2.10 -29.07
N SER A 262 36.25 3.43 -29.05
CA SER A 262 35.11 4.13 -29.68
C SER A 262 33.75 3.55 -29.28
N ILE A 263 33.61 3.18 -28.00
CA ILE A 263 32.36 2.65 -27.46
C ILE A 263 31.33 3.79 -27.44
N PRO A 264 30.12 3.60 -28.01
CA PRO A 264 29.11 4.64 -28.02
C PRO A 264 28.79 5.15 -26.61
N ALA A 265 28.60 6.47 -26.48
CA ALA A 265 28.39 7.12 -25.18
C ALA A 265 27.20 6.52 -24.41
N TYR A 266 26.15 6.08 -25.12
CA TYR A 266 24.95 5.47 -24.53
C TYR A 266 25.18 4.09 -23.91
N ILE A 267 26.32 3.43 -24.18
CA ILE A 267 26.65 2.15 -23.55
C ILE A 267 27.00 2.41 -22.08
N THR A 268 26.16 1.87 -21.19
CA THR A 268 26.34 1.94 -19.74
C THR A 268 27.34 0.88 -19.25
N ALA A 269 27.80 1.03 -18.00
CA ALA A 269 28.60 0.02 -17.32
C ALA A 269 27.90 -1.35 -17.30
N ASP A 270 26.60 -1.39 -17.00
CA ASP A 270 25.81 -2.62 -16.97
C ASP A 270 25.72 -3.29 -18.34
N GLN A 271 25.50 -2.51 -19.41
CA GLN A 271 25.47 -3.05 -20.77
C GLN A 271 26.83 -3.60 -21.18
N PHE A 272 27.92 -2.93 -20.79
CA PHE A 272 29.28 -3.41 -21.01
C PHE A 272 29.57 -4.71 -20.22
N ASN A 273 29.23 -4.75 -18.93
CA ASN A 273 29.39 -5.92 -18.07
C ASN A 273 28.58 -7.12 -18.58
N ALA A 274 27.33 -6.90 -19.00
CA ALA A 274 26.49 -7.94 -19.60
C ALA A 274 27.08 -8.47 -20.92
N SER A 275 27.68 -7.59 -21.73
CA SER A 275 28.37 -7.98 -22.96
C SER A 275 29.63 -8.81 -22.69
N ALA A 276 30.33 -8.55 -21.59
CA ALA A 276 31.49 -9.36 -21.21
C ALA A 276 31.10 -10.77 -20.73
N ARG A 277 29.88 -10.92 -20.19
CA ARG A 277 29.36 -12.20 -19.69
C ARG A 277 28.62 -13.03 -20.74
N ASP A 278 28.04 -12.39 -21.75
CA ASP A 278 27.23 -13.04 -22.78
C ASP A 278 27.57 -12.54 -24.20
N ALA A 279 28.01 -13.46 -25.06
CA ALA A 279 28.41 -13.15 -26.44
C ALA A 279 27.23 -12.71 -27.35
N GLY A 280 26.01 -13.16 -27.06
CA GLY A 280 24.80 -12.73 -27.76
C GLY A 280 24.44 -11.28 -27.41
N VAL A 281 24.57 -10.91 -26.13
CA VAL A 281 24.44 -9.53 -25.66
C VAL A 281 25.53 -8.65 -26.27
N ALA A 282 26.79 -9.11 -26.29
CA ALA A 282 27.88 -8.38 -26.95
C ALA A 282 27.60 -8.11 -28.43
N THR A 283 27.06 -9.09 -29.15
CA THR A 283 26.68 -8.93 -30.56
C THR A 283 25.55 -7.91 -30.71
N SER A 284 24.53 -7.99 -29.85
CA SER A 284 23.38 -7.07 -29.87
C SER A 284 23.78 -5.62 -29.57
N ASN A 285 24.75 -5.43 -28.69
CA ASN A 285 25.29 -4.11 -28.33
C ASN A 285 26.41 -3.63 -29.26
N GLY A 286 26.84 -4.44 -30.24
CA GLY A 286 27.94 -4.12 -31.15
C GLY A 286 29.33 -4.13 -30.49
N LEU A 287 29.50 -4.83 -29.38
CA LEU A 287 30.71 -4.85 -28.55
C LEU A 287 31.57 -6.11 -28.75
N THR A 288 31.28 -6.98 -29.70
CA THR A 288 32.03 -8.24 -29.89
C THR A 288 33.54 -8.03 -30.07
N SER A 289 33.95 -7.04 -30.88
CA SER A 289 35.36 -6.70 -31.08
C SER A 289 35.99 -6.03 -29.85
N VAL A 290 35.19 -5.30 -29.08
CA VAL A 290 35.58 -4.66 -27.82
C VAL A 290 35.86 -5.72 -26.77
N MET A 291 34.98 -6.71 -26.61
CA MET A 291 35.15 -7.80 -25.65
C MET A 291 36.40 -8.64 -25.94
N ALA A 292 36.77 -8.81 -27.22
CA ALA A 292 38.00 -9.51 -27.62
C ALA A 292 39.30 -8.79 -27.18
N GLN A 293 39.23 -7.51 -26.77
CA GLN A 293 40.37 -6.78 -26.20
C GLN A 293 40.62 -7.13 -24.72
N PHE A 294 39.76 -7.94 -24.10
CA PHE A 294 39.84 -8.30 -22.69
C PHE A 294 39.86 -9.81 -22.48
N ASN A 295 40.50 -10.25 -21.40
CA ASN A 295 40.61 -11.65 -21.01
C ASN A 295 39.60 -12.00 -19.90
N PHE A 296 38.34 -11.56 -20.04
CA PHE A 296 37.27 -11.90 -19.12
C PHE A 296 36.72 -13.30 -19.42
N GLN A 297 36.43 -14.04 -18.36
CA GLN A 297 35.67 -15.29 -18.37
C GLN A 297 34.17 -14.98 -18.53
N SER A 298 33.35 -16.01 -18.79
CA SER A 298 31.90 -15.86 -18.96
C SER A 298 31.16 -15.36 -17.71
N ASP A 299 31.77 -15.50 -16.53
CA ASP A 299 31.24 -14.91 -15.29
C ASP A 299 31.66 -13.43 -15.10
N GLY A 300 32.48 -12.91 -16.00
CA GLY A 300 33.03 -11.56 -15.98
C GLY A 300 34.32 -11.42 -15.19
N THR A 301 34.87 -12.49 -14.63
CA THR A 301 36.15 -12.47 -13.87
C THR A 301 37.37 -12.69 -14.77
N VAL A 302 38.56 -12.39 -14.29
CA VAL A 302 39.83 -12.73 -14.93
C VAL A 302 40.36 -14.02 -14.31
N ALA A 303 40.86 -14.95 -15.14
CA ALA A 303 41.41 -16.22 -14.64
C ALA A 303 42.57 -15.99 -13.66
N ALA A 304 42.67 -16.83 -12.63
CA ALA A 304 43.74 -16.72 -11.63
C ALA A 304 45.13 -16.76 -12.28
N GLY A 305 45.98 -15.78 -11.97
CA GLY A 305 47.31 -15.62 -12.56
C GLY A 305 47.33 -14.96 -13.94
N SER A 306 46.17 -14.62 -14.51
CA SER A 306 46.04 -13.85 -15.75
C SER A 306 45.76 -12.37 -15.47
N GLN A 307 45.91 -11.54 -16.51
CA GLN A 307 45.59 -10.11 -16.48
C GLN A 307 44.37 -9.81 -17.35
N ALA A 308 43.60 -8.77 -16.99
CA ALA A 308 42.45 -8.31 -17.77
C ALA A 308 42.81 -8.00 -19.24
N GLN A 309 44.05 -7.58 -19.49
CA GLN A 309 44.64 -7.43 -20.82
C GLN A 309 46.08 -7.93 -20.83
N THR A 310 46.52 -8.49 -21.96
CA THR A 310 47.94 -8.76 -22.24
C THR A 310 48.68 -7.47 -22.54
N SER A 311 50.01 -7.46 -22.44
CA SER A 311 50.85 -6.30 -22.80
C SER A 311 50.60 -5.80 -24.24
N ALA A 312 50.29 -6.71 -25.17
CA ALA A 312 49.96 -6.36 -26.55
C ALA A 312 48.58 -5.67 -26.66
N GLN A 313 47.56 -6.17 -25.95
CA GLN A 313 46.23 -5.53 -25.88
C GLN A 313 46.30 -4.15 -25.21
N VAL A 314 47.11 -3.99 -24.14
CA VAL A 314 47.33 -2.69 -23.50
C VAL A 314 47.99 -1.71 -24.49
N SER A 315 49.01 -2.16 -25.22
CA SER A 315 49.69 -1.33 -26.23
C SER A 315 48.74 -0.90 -27.35
N ALA A 316 47.88 -1.81 -27.83
CA ALA A 316 46.86 -1.49 -28.83
C ALA A 316 45.82 -0.50 -28.29
N THR A 317 45.34 -0.71 -27.06
CA THR A 317 44.34 0.16 -26.42
C THR A 317 44.90 1.57 -26.19
N THR A 318 46.16 1.68 -25.76
CA THR A 318 46.81 2.99 -25.55
C THR A 318 47.08 3.73 -26.87
N ALA A 319 47.48 3.04 -27.93
CA ALA A 319 47.60 3.65 -29.26
C ALA A 319 46.24 4.14 -29.81
N ALA A 320 45.17 3.36 -29.60
CA ALA A 320 43.82 3.72 -30.02
C ALA A 320 43.30 4.93 -29.22
N TYR A 321 43.55 4.99 -27.92
CA TYR A 321 43.21 6.16 -27.09
C TYR A 321 43.89 7.43 -27.61
N THR A 322 45.20 7.40 -27.86
CA THR A 322 45.93 8.56 -28.42
C THR A 322 45.34 9.02 -29.75
N THR A 323 44.88 8.09 -30.59
CA THR A 323 44.24 8.40 -31.88
C THR A 323 42.88 9.06 -31.70
N ASN A 324 42.10 8.61 -30.71
CA ASN A 324 40.73 9.07 -30.47
C ASN A 324 40.65 10.26 -29.48
N TYR A 325 41.77 10.64 -28.86
CA TYR A 325 41.82 11.73 -27.89
C TYR A 325 41.55 13.07 -28.57
N THR A 326 40.49 13.75 -28.15
CA THR A 326 40.07 15.04 -28.72
C THR A 326 40.29 16.22 -27.78
N GLY A 327 40.81 15.98 -26.58
CA GLY A 327 40.84 16.96 -25.49
C GLY A 327 39.43 17.35 -25.01
N GLY A 328 39.35 17.97 -23.84
CA GLY A 328 38.08 18.29 -23.23
C GLY A 328 38.22 19.33 -22.13
N PRO A 329 37.08 19.84 -21.64
CA PRO A 329 37.09 20.80 -20.53
C PRO A 329 37.65 20.18 -19.24
N GLN A 330 37.77 18.86 -19.18
CA GLN A 330 38.31 18.09 -18.07
C GLN A 330 39.24 16.99 -18.58
N THR A 331 40.22 16.62 -17.76
CA THR A 331 40.91 15.31 -17.88
C THR A 331 40.00 14.20 -17.37
N LEU A 332 40.31 12.93 -17.68
CA LEU A 332 39.50 11.82 -17.13
C LEU A 332 39.58 11.72 -15.60
N GLY A 333 40.64 12.26 -14.98
CA GLY A 333 40.74 12.40 -13.51
C GLY A 333 39.71 13.41 -12.98
N GLN A 334 39.74 14.63 -13.52
CA GLN A 334 38.79 15.69 -13.13
C GLN A 334 37.32 15.30 -13.42
N GLU A 335 37.04 14.59 -14.52
CA GLU A 335 35.69 14.06 -14.78
C GLU A 335 35.26 13.08 -13.68
N ALA A 336 36.14 12.14 -13.31
CA ALA A 336 35.89 11.20 -12.24
C ALA A 336 35.72 11.87 -10.87
N ASP A 337 36.49 12.92 -10.59
CA ASP A 337 36.41 13.69 -9.35
C ASP A 337 35.06 14.42 -9.24
N VAL A 338 34.60 15.09 -10.31
CA VAL A 338 33.27 15.72 -10.33
C VAL A 338 32.15 14.68 -10.18
N MET A 339 32.24 13.54 -10.89
CA MET A 339 31.26 12.47 -10.76
C MET A 339 31.19 11.91 -9.33
N GLY A 340 32.35 11.63 -8.74
CA GLY A 340 32.45 11.12 -7.38
C GLY A 340 32.01 12.13 -6.32
N ALA A 341 32.31 13.42 -6.52
CA ALA A 341 31.86 14.49 -5.66
C ALA A 341 30.33 14.61 -5.67
N TYR A 342 29.69 14.52 -6.85
CA TYR A 342 28.24 14.49 -6.98
C TYR A 342 27.62 13.30 -6.25
N ASN A 343 28.09 12.08 -6.53
CA ASN A 343 27.56 10.85 -5.93
C ASN A 343 27.76 10.77 -4.41
N SER A 344 28.67 11.58 -3.85
CA SER A 344 28.95 11.63 -2.41
C SER A 344 28.27 12.79 -1.68
N THR A 345 27.93 13.87 -2.39
CA THR A 345 27.43 15.13 -1.80
C THR A 345 25.93 15.30 -1.98
N VAL A 346 25.37 14.85 -3.11
CA VAL A 346 23.99 15.15 -3.49
C VAL A 346 22.98 14.18 -2.90
N PRO A 347 23.18 12.85 -2.96
CA PRO A 347 22.31 11.92 -2.25
C PRO A 347 22.36 12.15 -0.74
N SER A 348 21.21 12.04 -0.07
CA SER A 348 21.06 12.20 1.38
C SER A 348 21.69 11.05 2.18
N PHE A 349 22.24 10.05 1.49
CA PHE A 349 22.93 8.89 2.05
C PHE A 349 24.00 8.43 1.05
N ILE A 350 25.02 7.73 1.52
CA ILE A 350 26.04 7.17 0.61
C ILE A 350 25.38 6.03 -0.19
N THR A 351 25.33 6.17 -1.51
CA THR A 351 24.81 5.12 -2.40
C THR A 351 25.86 4.03 -2.64
N SER A 352 25.48 2.94 -3.32
CA SER A 352 26.48 1.90 -3.68
C SER A 352 27.56 2.46 -4.61
N VAL A 353 27.16 3.32 -5.54
CA VAL A 353 28.08 4.04 -6.43
C VAL A 353 28.93 5.03 -5.64
N GLY A 354 28.32 5.86 -4.78
CA GLY A 354 29.04 6.81 -3.94
C GLY A 354 30.07 6.15 -3.01
N ALA A 355 29.76 4.98 -2.44
CA ALA A 355 30.71 4.20 -1.66
C ALA A 355 31.91 3.74 -2.50
N THR A 356 31.63 3.25 -3.71
CA THR A 356 32.66 2.82 -4.66
C THR A 356 33.55 3.99 -5.09
N ASP A 357 32.95 5.14 -5.38
CA ASP A 357 33.65 6.37 -5.74
C ASP A 357 34.51 6.88 -4.58
N ASN A 358 33.99 6.88 -3.35
CA ASN A 358 34.75 7.26 -2.15
C ASN A 358 35.96 6.35 -1.92
N ASN A 359 35.78 5.04 -2.14
CA ASN A 359 36.85 4.07 -2.04
C ASN A 359 37.93 4.27 -3.10
N GLN A 360 37.53 4.60 -4.33
CA GLN A 360 38.48 4.93 -5.39
C GLN A 360 39.20 6.24 -5.11
N TYR A 361 38.47 7.28 -4.71
CA TYR A 361 39.02 8.58 -4.33
C TYR A 361 40.08 8.44 -3.23
N TYR A 362 39.80 7.64 -2.20
CA TYR A 362 40.77 7.35 -1.14
C TYR A 362 42.06 6.76 -1.70
N LYS A 363 41.97 5.73 -2.56
CA LYS A 363 43.16 5.08 -3.16
C LYS A 363 43.98 6.03 -4.02
N ASP A 364 43.32 6.90 -4.77
CA ASP A 364 43.97 7.82 -5.69
C ASP A 364 44.65 8.99 -4.95
N HIS A 365 44.09 9.44 -3.82
CA HIS A 365 44.54 10.66 -3.15
C HIS A 365 45.44 10.43 -1.94
N ILE A 366 45.28 9.30 -1.22
CA ILE A 366 45.98 9.07 0.06
C ILE A 366 47.51 9.07 -0.06
N GLY A 367 48.04 8.65 -1.21
CA GLY A 367 49.49 8.63 -1.48
C GLY A 367 50.12 10.03 -1.54
N SER A 368 49.33 11.08 -1.79
CA SER A 368 49.78 12.47 -1.88
C SER A 368 49.72 13.24 -0.55
N ILE A 369 49.16 12.62 0.49
CA ILE A 369 48.99 13.25 1.79
C ILE A 369 50.29 13.24 2.57
N THR A 370 50.70 14.42 3.06
CA THR A 370 51.97 14.62 3.77
C THR A 370 51.79 15.09 5.22
N SER A 371 50.56 15.36 5.65
CA SER A 371 50.25 15.71 7.04
C SER A 371 48.83 15.34 7.44
N VAL A 372 48.58 15.20 8.73
CA VAL A 372 47.24 15.02 9.30
C VAL A 372 46.34 16.23 9.02
N ASP A 373 46.91 17.44 8.94
CA ASP A 373 46.17 18.65 8.57
C ASP A 373 45.67 18.56 7.12
N GLN A 374 46.52 18.12 6.18
CA GLN A 374 46.11 17.88 4.79
C GLN A 374 45.04 16.78 4.70
N LEU A 375 45.21 15.70 5.47
CA LEU A 375 44.24 14.59 5.51
C LEU A 375 42.86 15.02 5.99
N THR A 376 42.81 15.81 7.06
CA THR A 376 41.55 16.22 7.70
C THR A 376 40.93 17.47 7.09
N SER A 377 41.68 18.22 6.29
CA SER A 377 41.17 19.33 5.48
C SER A 377 40.38 18.86 4.26
N ASP A 378 40.54 17.59 3.86
CA ASP A 378 39.72 16.93 2.86
C ASP A 378 38.55 16.20 3.57
N PRO A 379 37.32 16.73 3.49
CA PRO A 379 36.18 16.12 4.17
C PRO A 379 35.85 14.72 3.65
N ARG A 380 36.14 14.43 2.37
CA ARG A 380 35.85 13.15 1.73
C ARG A 380 36.81 12.08 2.24
N LEU A 381 38.11 12.36 2.31
CA LEU A 381 39.10 11.45 2.92
C LEU A 381 38.85 11.25 4.40
N PHE A 382 38.55 12.31 5.14
CA PHE A 382 38.33 12.19 6.58
C PHE A 382 37.05 11.39 6.90
N ASN A 383 35.95 11.63 6.17
CA ASN A 383 34.73 10.83 6.31
C ASN A 383 34.95 9.36 5.91
N PHE A 384 35.74 9.10 4.86
CA PHE A 384 36.12 7.75 4.50
C PHE A 384 36.82 7.04 5.67
N ILE A 385 37.81 7.69 6.29
CA ILE A 385 38.54 7.14 7.44
C ILE A 385 37.61 6.90 8.62
N LYS A 386 36.69 7.84 8.90
CA LYS A 386 35.71 7.66 9.97
C LYS A 386 34.90 6.40 9.78
N THR A 387 34.37 6.18 8.57
CA THR A 387 33.63 4.97 8.22
C THR A 387 34.51 3.73 8.26
N ALA A 388 35.72 3.77 7.70
CA ALA A 388 36.63 2.63 7.62
C ALA A 388 37.06 2.11 9.01
N TYR A 389 37.29 3.02 9.96
CA TYR A 389 37.77 2.68 11.30
C TYR A 389 36.69 2.73 12.37
N GLY A 390 35.43 2.98 12.02
CA GLY A 390 34.30 3.03 12.97
C GLY A 390 34.40 4.20 13.96
N ILE A 391 34.99 5.32 13.53
CA ILE A 391 35.12 6.53 14.33
C ILE A 391 33.77 7.24 14.35
N ASP A 392 33.39 7.79 15.51
CA ASP A 392 32.18 8.60 15.64
C ASP A 392 32.16 9.71 14.56
N PRO A 393 31.10 9.81 13.73
CA PRO A 393 31.00 10.80 12.65
C PRO A 393 31.21 12.25 13.10
N THR A 394 30.86 12.56 14.36
CA THR A 394 31.00 13.89 14.97
C THR A 394 32.40 14.20 15.47
N THR A 395 33.32 13.22 15.46
CA THR A 395 34.70 13.39 15.90
C THR A 395 35.39 14.53 15.14
N PRO A 396 35.84 15.59 15.83
CA PRO A 396 36.53 16.71 15.21
C PRO A 396 37.95 16.35 14.71
N ALA A 397 38.40 17.02 13.65
CA ALA A 397 39.74 16.84 13.08
C ALA A 397 40.88 16.98 14.11
N VAL A 398 40.75 17.94 15.04
CA VAL A 398 41.74 18.18 16.10
C VAL A 398 41.94 16.96 17.01
N VAL A 399 40.90 16.14 17.22
CA VAL A 399 41.01 14.94 18.05
C VAL A 399 41.89 13.90 17.37
N LEU A 400 41.72 13.70 16.05
CA LEU A 400 42.58 12.80 15.28
C LEU A 400 44.03 13.31 15.27
N LYS A 401 44.25 14.62 15.09
CA LYS A 401 45.58 15.22 15.15
C LYS A 401 46.28 14.97 16.49
N ASN A 402 45.58 15.22 17.59
CA ASN A 402 46.13 15.01 18.93
C ASN A 402 46.43 13.54 19.23
N ALA A 403 45.67 12.60 18.66
CA ALA A 403 45.87 11.17 18.85
C ALA A 403 47.23 10.65 18.31
N PHE A 404 47.82 11.32 17.30
CA PHE A 404 49.17 10.99 16.83
C PHE A 404 50.28 11.42 17.80
N GLY A 405 50.04 12.45 18.60
CA GLY A 405 50.99 12.97 19.59
C GLY A 405 50.81 12.39 21.00
N ASP A 406 49.63 11.84 21.32
CA ASP A 406 49.30 11.29 22.64
C ASP A 406 48.49 9.99 22.55
N ALA A 407 49.13 8.89 22.96
CA ALA A 407 48.50 7.57 23.00
C ALA A 407 47.32 7.49 23.97
N THR A 408 47.28 8.35 25.00
CA THR A 408 46.15 8.43 25.93
C THR A 408 44.90 8.97 25.22
N THR A 409 45.06 10.08 24.48
CA THR A 409 44.01 10.61 23.60
C THR A 409 43.56 9.56 22.59
N ALA A 410 44.48 8.86 21.93
CA ALA A 410 44.13 7.80 20.99
C ALA A 410 43.30 6.69 21.65
N SER A 411 43.65 6.27 22.87
CA SER A 411 42.91 5.24 23.59
C SER A 411 41.53 5.72 24.05
N ILE A 412 41.40 6.96 24.54
CA ILE A 412 40.13 7.50 25.06
C ILE A 412 39.08 7.59 23.94
N PHE A 413 39.49 8.02 22.75
CA PHE A 413 38.60 8.21 21.60
C PHE A 413 38.53 6.99 20.67
N GLY A 414 39.16 5.86 21.03
CA GLY A 414 39.15 4.64 20.22
C GLY A 414 39.93 4.75 18.90
N LEU A 415 40.89 5.67 18.80
CA LEU A 415 41.64 6.00 17.59
C LEU A 415 42.95 5.20 17.43
N THR A 416 43.26 4.27 18.33
CA THR A 416 44.51 3.48 18.29
C THR A 416 44.71 2.78 16.95
N ASN A 417 43.65 2.19 16.39
CA ASN A 417 43.73 1.46 15.12
C ASN A 417 43.97 2.38 13.92
N VAL A 418 43.36 3.58 13.91
CA VAL A 418 43.61 4.55 12.84
C VAL A 418 45.02 5.13 12.96
N VAL A 419 45.49 5.49 14.16
CA VAL A 419 46.85 6.00 14.35
C VAL A 419 47.90 4.98 13.90
N ALA A 420 47.73 3.70 14.24
CA ALA A 420 48.64 2.62 13.85
C ALA A 420 48.66 2.35 12.33
N ALA A 421 47.63 2.75 11.60
CA ALA A 421 47.54 2.53 10.16
C ALA A 421 48.22 3.63 9.33
N PHE A 422 48.75 4.69 9.96
CA PHE A 422 49.36 5.84 9.29
C PHE A 422 50.80 6.08 9.77
N ASN A 423 51.64 6.58 8.87
CA ASN A 423 53.07 6.82 9.11
C ASN A 423 53.38 8.26 9.55
N PHE A 424 52.39 9.00 10.09
CA PHE A 424 52.62 10.37 10.57
C PHE A 424 53.42 10.40 11.88
N GLN A 425 54.21 11.45 12.04
CA GLN A 425 54.95 11.76 13.26
C GLN A 425 54.03 12.39 14.33
N ALA A 426 54.54 12.53 15.55
CA ALA A 426 53.79 13.10 16.68
C ALA A 426 53.31 14.54 16.46
N ASP A 427 53.98 15.30 15.58
CA ASP A 427 53.57 16.65 15.18
C ASP A 427 52.53 16.65 14.03
N GLY A 428 52.14 15.47 13.55
CA GLY A 428 51.19 15.27 12.45
C GLY A 428 51.80 15.37 11.06
N THR A 429 53.13 15.48 10.91
CA THR A 429 53.81 15.55 9.61
C THR A 429 54.32 14.18 9.15
N LEU A 430 54.52 13.99 7.85
CA LEU A 430 55.10 12.78 7.28
C LEU A 430 56.62 12.91 7.15
N ALA A 431 57.36 11.86 7.53
CA ALA A 431 58.81 11.84 7.36
C ALA A 431 59.22 11.80 5.87
N ALA A 432 60.34 12.43 5.53
CA ALA A 432 60.81 12.50 4.16
C ALA A 432 60.99 11.10 3.53
N GLY A 433 60.45 10.91 2.33
CA GLY A 433 60.51 9.65 1.59
C GLY A 433 59.54 8.55 2.06
N GLN A 434 58.69 8.83 3.05
CA GLN A 434 57.61 7.94 3.46
C GLN A 434 56.30 8.29 2.72
N THR A 435 55.36 7.34 2.70
CA THR A 435 53.96 7.55 2.29
C THR A 435 53.05 7.58 3.52
N ALA A 436 51.91 8.25 3.44
CA ALA A 436 50.96 8.34 4.57
C ALA A 436 50.53 6.95 5.08
N GLN A 437 50.39 5.98 4.19
CA GLN A 437 50.08 4.58 4.50
C GLN A 437 50.89 3.62 3.62
N SER A 438 51.06 2.37 4.09
CA SER A 438 51.50 1.26 3.24
C SER A 438 50.36 0.79 2.32
N GLN A 439 50.70 0.12 1.22
CA GLN A 439 49.69 -0.48 0.34
C GLN A 439 48.75 -1.45 1.08
N SER A 440 49.32 -2.27 1.99
CA SER A 440 48.54 -3.18 2.82
C SER A 440 47.55 -2.46 3.74
N ALA A 441 47.90 -1.29 4.27
CA ALA A 441 47.02 -0.49 5.10
C ALA A 441 45.90 0.17 4.27
N ILE A 442 46.21 0.61 3.04
CA ILE A 442 45.20 1.13 2.09
C ILE A 442 44.18 0.04 1.74
N ASP A 443 44.63 -1.17 1.42
CA ASP A 443 43.76 -2.30 1.08
C ASP A 443 42.88 -2.74 2.28
N ALA A 444 43.45 -2.72 3.49
CA ALA A 444 42.71 -2.98 4.72
C ALA A 444 41.64 -1.92 5.00
N ALA A 445 41.99 -0.63 4.87
CA ALA A 445 41.04 0.48 5.03
C ALA A 445 39.91 0.41 3.98
N SER A 446 40.26 0.10 2.72
CA SER A 446 39.31 -0.12 1.63
C SER A 446 38.30 -1.23 1.95
N THR A 447 38.79 -2.36 2.43
CA THR A 447 37.96 -3.51 2.81
C THR A 447 37.03 -3.16 3.99
N ALA A 448 37.58 -2.53 5.02
CA ALA A 448 36.84 -2.13 6.22
C ALA A 448 35.76 -1.09 5.88
N TYR A 449 36.09 -0.08 5.06
CA TYR A 449 35.14 0.92 4.58
C TYR A 449 33.95 0.27 3.88
N MET A 450 34.18 -0.60 2.89
CA MET A 450 33.09 -1.24 2.14
C MET A 450 32.22 -2.14 3.03
N SER A 451 32.80 -2.79 4.05
CA SER A 451 32.05 -3.58 5.02
C SER A 451 31.21 -2.71 5.96
N ASN A 452 31.79 -1.63 6.47
CA ASN A 452 31.11 -0.74 7.40
C ASN A 452 30.00 0.05 6.70
N TYR A 453 30.23 0.49 5.45
CA TYR A 453 29.21 1.04 4.57
C TYR A 453 27.98 0.13 4.47
N LYS A 454 28.17 -1.15 4.14
CA LYS A 454 27.06 -2.13 4.05
C LYS A 454 26.30 -2.26 5.36
N THR A 455 27.00 -2.19 6.49
CA THR A 455 26.40 -2.19 7.83
C THR A 455 25.54 -0.93 8.04
N SER A 456 26.06 0.26 7.71
CA SER A 456 25.32 1.52 7.79
C SER A 456 24.06 1.52 6.91
N GLN A 457 24.12 0.97 5.70
CA GLN A 457 22.94 0.82 4.82
C GLN A 457 21.86 -0.08 5.43
N SER A 458 22.27 -1.15 6.11
CA SER A 458 21.34 -2.03 6.84
C SER A 458 20.64 -1.26 7.97
N SER A 459 21.36 -0.42 8.71
CA SER A 459 20.77 0.39 9.78
C SER A 459 19.83 1.49 9.29
N LEU A 460 20.13 2.13 8.15
CA LEU A 460 19.25 3.13 7.54
C LEU A 460 17.88 2.58 7.12
N THR A 461 17.81 1.28 6.83
CA THR A 461 16.60 0.65 6.29
C THR A 461 15.96 -0.31 7.28
N THR A 462 16.67 -1.36 7.70
CA THR A 462 16.12 -2.42 8.54
C THR A 462 15.88 -1.96 9.98
N ASP A 463 16.88 -1.31 10.59
CA ASP A 463 16.76 -0.85 11.98
C ASP A 463 15.74 0.29 12.09
N ALA A 464 15.72 1.20 11.11
CA ALA A 464 14.71 2.27 11.01
C ALA A 464 13.29 1.70 10.92
N VAL A 465 13.06 0.68 10.06
CA VAL A 465 11.77 0.00 9.96
C VAL A 465 11.38 -0.66 11.27
N ASN A 466 12.28 -1.42 11.89
CA ASN A 466 12.01 -2.08 13.16
C ASN A 466 11.67 -1.07 14.28
N ASN A 467 12.42 0.04 14.36
CA ASN A 467 12.13 1.13 15.28
C ASN A 467 10.74 1.72 15.04
N TYR A 468 10.41 2.00 13.78
CA TYR A 468 9.11 2.53 13.39
C TYR A 468 7.96 1.62 13.81
N LYS A 469 8.02 0.32 13.46
CA LYS A 469 6.99 -0.68 13.83
C LYS A 469 6.75 -0.74 15.34
N ASN A 470 7.83 -0.76 16.12
CA ASN A 470 7.75 -0.84 17.57
C ASN A 470 7.11 0.43 18.19
N ARG A 471 7.49 1.60 17.69
CA ARG A 471 7.04 2.89 18.25
C ARG A 471 5.63 3.25 17.79
N ILE A 472 5.28 3.02 16.52
CA ILE A 472 3.99 3.43 15.96
C ILE A 472 2.80 2.71 16.63
N ALA A 473 2.99 1.46 17.07
CA ALA A 473 1.97 0.70 17.81
C ALA A 473 1.56 1.36 19.14
N SER A 474 2.46 2.15 19.73
CA SER A 474 2.24 2.82 21.02
C SER A 474 1.61 4.21 20.89
N VAL A 475 1.58 4.79 19.69
CA VAL A 475 1.07 6.15 19.44
C VAL A 475 -0.45 6.21 19.67
N LYS A 476 -0.90 7.15 20.53
CA LYS A 476 -2.33 7.42 20.80
C LYS A 476 -2.76 8.84 20.41
N THR A 477 -1.80 9.73 20.23
CA THR A 477 -2.03 11.12 19.83
C THR A 477 -0.96 11.59 18.85
N ILE A 478 -1.23 12.68 18.13
CA ILE A 478 -0.22 13.36 17.30
C ILE A 478 1.00 13.78 18.16
N LYS A 479 0.78 14.13 19.44
CA LYS A 479 1.88 14.43 20.36
C LYS A 479 2.80 13.21 20.55
N ASP A 480 2.23 12.02 20.71
CA ASP A 480 3.01 10.79 20.86
C ASP A 480 3.82 10.50 19.60
N PHE A 481 3.25 10.76 18.42
CA PHE A 481 3.93 10.62 17.13
C PHE A 481 5.19 11.51 17.00
N PHE A 482 5.20 12.65 17.69
CA PHE A 482 6.35 13.56 17.75
C PHE A 482 7.30 13.33 18.92
N THR A 483 7.04 12.33 19.77
CA THR A 483 7.97 11.94 20.83
C THR A 483 9.32 11.60 20.21
N SER A 484 10.42 12.00 20.85
CA SER A 484 11.75 11.68 20.33
C SER A 484 12.15 10.24 20.67
N ASN A 485 13.03 9.62 19.87
CA ASN A 485 13.70 8.37 20.23
C ASN A 485 14.39 8.51 21.61
N THR A 486 15.02 9.66 21.87
CA THR A 486 15.76 9.92 23.12
C THR A 486 14.87 10.19 24.34
N ALA A 487 13.55 10.04 24.22
CA ALA A 487 12.62 10.29 25.32
C ALA A 487 12.51 9.11 26.29
N ASP A 488 12.94 7.93 25.87
CA ASP A 488 13.01 6.74 26.71
C ASP A 488 14.42 6.54 27.31
N SER A 489 14.61 5.48 28.10
CA SER A 489 15.88 5.20 28.79
C SER A 489 16.86 4.35 27.97
N SER A 490 16.47 3.91 26.77
CA SER A 490 17.25 3.05 25.89
C SER A 490 17.92 3.88 24.81
N SER A 491 19.24 3.81 24.71
CA SER A 491 19.96 4.46 23.61
C SER A 491 19.98 3.65 22.31
N SER A 492 19.27 2.51 22.26
CA SER A 492 19.34 1.55 21.15
C SER A 492 18.80 2.09 19.82
N ASN A 493 17.89 3.06 19.87
CA ASN A 493 17.23 3.66 18.71
C ASN A 493 17.49 5.17 18.57
N ASP A 494 18.34 5.76 19.41
CA ASP A 494 18.62 7.21 19.40
C ASP A 494 19.18 7.68 18.05
N SER A 495 19.87 6.81 17.32
CA SER A 495 20.43 7.09 15.99
C SER A 495 19.46 6.75 14.84
N ALA A 496 18.30 6.16 15.12
CA ALA A 496 17.31 5.85 14.10
C ALA A 496 16.51 7.12 13.72
N PRO A 497 15.88 7.16 12.53
CA PRO A 497 14.95 8.23 12.19
C PRO A 497 13.78 8.31 13.20
N GLU A 498 13.30 9.53 13.42
CA GLU A 498 12.05 9.75 14.14
C GLU A 498 10.85 9.30 13.31
N LEU A 499 9.74 8.93 13.96
CA LEU A 499 8.52 8.49 13.28
C LEU A 499 8.09 9.46 12.17
N TYR A 500 8.07 10.76 12.48
CA TYR A 500 7.69 11.78 11.50
C TYR A 500 8.72 11.95 10.38
N GLN A 501 10.02 11.75 10.64
CA GLN A 501 11.06 11.85 9.59
C GLN A 501 10.93 10.71 8.58
N MET A 502 10.68 9.49 9.08
CA MET A 502 10.41 8.34 8.22
C MET A 502 9.16 8.56 7.37
N ALA A 503 8.09 9.08 7.96
CA ALA A 503 6.86 9.40 7.25
C ALA A 503 7.06 10.49 6.18
N LEU A 504 7.76 11.58 6.50
CA LEU A 504 8.06 12.63 5.53
C LEU A 504 8.87 12.09 4.34
N ARG A 505 9.93 11.32 4.61
CA ARG A 505 10.75 10.69 3.56
C ARG A 505 9.93 9.73 2.69
N ALA A 506 9.07 8.90 3.30
CA ALA A 506 8.22 7.96 2.57
C ALA A 506 7.34 8.68 1.52
N TYR A 507 6.79 9.85 1.88
CA TYR A 507 5.96 10.64 0.97
C TYR A 507 6.75 11.67 0.14
N GLY A 508 8.09 11.58 0.12
CA GLY A 508 8.95 12.45 -0.66
C GLY A 508 8.88 13.92 -0.24
N ILE A 509 8.75 14.18 1.06
CA ILE A 509 8.71 15.52 1.66
C ILE A 509 10.01 15.74 2.42
N GLY A 510 10.75 16.79 2.07
CA GLY A 510 11.95 17.24 2.79
C GLY A 510 11.64 17.69 4.21
N SER A 511 12.56 17.46 5.14
CA SER A 511 12.40 17.87 6.54
C SER A 511 12.36 19.39 6.74
N ASP A 512 12.83 20.14 5.76
CA ASP A 512 12.83 21.59 5.66
C ASP A 512 11.60 22.14 4.93
N GLU A 513 10.88 21.32 4.15
CA GLU A 513 9.65 21.71 3.45
C GLU A 513 8.48 21.98 4.42
N VAL A 514 8.50 21.39 5.61
CA VAL A 514 7.36 21.45 6.55
C VAL A 514 7.81 21.53 8.01
N THR A 515 7.25 22.49 8.75
CA THR A 515 7.46 22.57 10.20
C THR A 515 6.60 21.56 10.96
N LYS A 516 7.00 21.16 12.18
CA LYS A 516 6.19 20.30 13.05
C LYS A 516 4.77 20.84 13.30
N SER A 517 4.62 22.18 13.37
CA SER A 517 3.30 22.82 13.53
C SER A 517 2.44 22.69 12.27
N GLN A 518 3.00 22.88 11.07
CA GLN A 518 2.30 22.65 9.82
C GLN A 518 1.94 21.16 9.65
N LEU A 519 2.87 20.25 9.98
CA LEU A 519 2.61 18.82 9.95
C LEU A 519 1.51 18.40 10.93
N THR A 520 1.46 19.00 12.12
CA THR A 520 0.34 18.81 13.06
C THR A 520 -0.99 19.19 12.40
N LYS A 521 -1.08 20.38 11.77
CA LYS A 521 -2.29 20.81 11.05
C LYS A 521 -2.66 19.90 9.88
N ILE A 522 -1.67 19.34 9.19
CA ILE A 522 -1.89 18.37 8.11
C ILE A 522 -2.51 17.09 8.68
N LEU A 523 -1.97 16.57 9.79
CA LEU A 523 -2.46 15.34 10.43
C LEU A 523 -3.81 15.51 11.17
N GLU A 524 -4.14 16.72 11.64
CA GLU A 524 -5.47 17.06 12.20
C GLU A 524 -6.52 17.30 11.10
N SER A 525 -6.08 17.57 9.87
CA SER A 525 -6.97 17.86 8.76
C SER A 525 -7.58 16.58 8.21
N ASP A 526 -8.87 16.60 7.90
CA ASP A 526 -9.53 15.48 7.23
C ASP A 526 -9.08 15.39 5.75
N PRO A 527 -8.33 14.37 5.32
CA PRO A 527 -7.89 14.27 3.94
C PRO A 527 -9.00 13.88 2.97
N TYR A 528 -10.17 13.45 3.46
CA TYR A 528 -11.32 13.06 2.64
C TYR A 528 -12.32 14.20 2.43
N ASP A 529 -12.22 15.31 3.18
CA ASP A 529 -12.98 16.53 2.94
C ASP A 529 -12.24 17.45 1.94
N PRO A 530 -12.78 17.71 0.73
CA PRO A 530 -12.17 18.59 -0.26
C PRO A 530 -11.96 20.04 0.22
N LYS A 531 -12.64 20.47 1.29
CA LYS A 531 -12.53 21.81 1.88
C LYS A 531 -11.54 21.88 3.04
N SER A 532 -10.91 20.78 3.40
CA SER A 532 -10.00 20.71 4.54
C SER A 532 -8.68 21.45 4.29
N TYR A 533 -7.94 21.71 5.37
CA TYR A 533 -6.65 22.41 5.29
C TYR A 533 -5.66 21.67 4.39
N VAL A 534 -5.51 20.34 4.54
CA VAL A 534 -4.57 19.56 3.72
C VAL A 534 -4.93 19.60 2.23
N ASN A 535 -6.22 19.50 1.89
CA ASN A 535 -6.69 19.61 0.49
C ASN A 535 -6.57 21.03 -0.08
N SER A 536 -6.46 22.06 0.78
CA SER A 536 -6.20 23.44 0.36
C SER A 536 -4.75 23.67 -0.09
N LEU A 537 -3.80 22.83 0.34
CA LEU A 537 -2.38 22.94 -0.03
C LEU A 537 -2.10 22.56 -1.49
N LYS A 538 -3.01 21.81 -2.14
CA LYS A 538 -2.88 21.34 -3.53
C LYS A 538 -1.61 20.52 -3.81
N ASP A 539 -1.06 19.89 -2.77
CA ASP A 539 0.04 18.94 -2.86
C ASP A 539 -0.45 17.57 -2.39
N THR A 540 -0.41 16.60 -3.31
CA THR A 540 -0.88 15.24 -3.05
C THR A 540 -0.02 14.53 -2.00
N ARG A 541 1.27 14.86 -1.88
CA ARG A 541 2.18 14.27 -0.89
C ARG A 541 1.66 14.47 0.54
N PHE A 542 1.19 15.67 0.86
CA PHE A 542 0.61 15.97 2.18
C PHE A 542 -0.74 15.29 2.39
N THR A 543 -1.56 15.20 1.34
CA THR A 543 -2.88 14.55 1.43
C THR A 543 -2.72 13.05 1.65
N ASP A 544 -1.78 12.42 0.95
CA ASP A 544 -1.51 10.99 1.08
C ASP A 544 -0.79 10.67 2.40
N LEU A 545 0.10 11.55 2.87
CA LEU A 545 0.65 11.48 4.23
C LEU A 545 -0.46 11.53 5.29
N ALA A 546 -1.41 12.45 5.16
CA ALA A 546 -2.53 12.54 6.10
C ALA A 546 -3.43 11.29 6.07
N LYS A 547 -3.66 10.69 4.90
CA LYS A 547 -4.38 9.40 4.76
C LYS A 547 -3.62 8.23 5.37
N ALA A 548 -2.30 8.31 5.50
CA ALA A 548 -1.47 7.27 6.09
C ALA A 548 -1.72 7.09 7.59
N PHE A 549 -2.33 8.08 8.26
CA PHE A 549 -2.55 8.08 9.70
C PHE A 549 -4.02 8.26 10.07
N ASN A 550 -4.44 7.65 11.18
CA ASN A 550 -5.82 7.66 11.64
C ASN A 550 -6.01 8.63 12.81
N PHE A 551 -5.69 9.90 12.63
CA PHE A 551 -5.95 10.95 13.62
C PHE A 551 -7.29 11.67 13.34
N ASP A 552 -7.96 12.12 14.39
CA ASP A 552 -9.10 13.03 14.33
C ASP A 552 -8.65 14.49 14.39
N SER A 553 -9.59 15.42 14.23
CA SER A 553 -9.33 16.86 14.24
C SER A 553 -8.87 17.43 15.60
N LYS A 554 -8.80 16.60 16.64
CA LYS A 554 -8.24 16.93 17.95
C LYS A 554 -6.90 16.23 18.19
N GLY A 555 -6.38 15.51 17.19
CA GLY A 555 -5.15 14.75 17.24
C GLY A 555 -5.23 13.44 18.03
N ASN A 556 -6.42 12.91 18.31
CA ASN A 556 -6.61 11.58 18.91
C ASN A 556 -6.83 10.52 17.82
N LEU A 557 -6.73 9.24 18.17
CA LEU A 557 -7.01 8.18 17.20
C LEU A 557 -8.50 8.12 16.79
N LYS A 558 -8.74 7.96 15.49
CA LYS A 558 -10.02 7.56 14.89
C LYS A 558 -9.93 6.14 14.31
N ALA A 559 -11.06 5.59 13.91
CA ALA A 559 -11.07 4.32 13.19
C ALA A 559 -10.45 4.53 11.80
N PRO A 560 -9.65 3.56 11.30
CA PRO A 560 -9.09 3.64 9.96
C PRO A 560 -10.18 3.68 8.89
N VAL A 561 -9.98 4.54 7.89
CA VAL A 561 -10.87 4.62 6.72
C VAL A 561 -10.44 3.54 5.74
N GLN A 562 -11.24 2.48 5.65
CA GLN A 562 -10.99 1.30 4.81
C GLN A 562 -12.18 1.05 3.89
N SER A 563 -11.99 0.29 2.81
CA SER A 563 -13.05 -0.08 1.87
C SER A 563 -14.25 -0.74 2.56
N LEU A 564 -13.99 -1.59 3.54
CA LEU A 564 -14.97 -2.28 4.38
C LEU A 564 -14.53 -2.25 5.84
N SER A 565 -15.48 -2.26 6.77
CA SER A 565 -15.17 -2.54 8.17
C SER A 565 -14.83 -4.01 8.38
N GLN A 566 -14.11 -4.33 9.46
CA GLN A 566 -13.79 -5.72 9.80
C GLN A 566 -15.05 -6.60 9.96
N GLY A 567 -16.14 -6.03 10.51
CA GLY A 567 -17.42 -6.72 10.62
C GLY A 567 -18.01 -7.09 9.26
N GLN A 568 -17.91 -6.19 8.28
CA GLN A 568 -18.37 -6.43 6.91
C GLN A 568 -17.47 -7.44 6.19
N ILE A 569 -16.15 -7.38 6.37
CA ILE A 569 -15.20 -8.37 5.82
C ILE A 569 -15.59 -9.77 6.31
N ASN A 570 -15.77 -9.94 7.62
CA ASN A 570 -16.17 -11.21 8.22
C ASN A 570 -17.55 -11.68 7.71
N SER A 571 -18.48 -10.75 7.52
CA SER A 571 -19.81 -11.05 6.97
C SER A 571 -19.72 -11.59 5.54
N PHE A 572 -18.96 -10.93 4.64
CA PHE A 572 -18.74 -11.44 3.29
C PHE A 572 -18.07 -12.81 3.28
N ILE A 573 -17.09 -13.05 4.16
CA ILE A 573 -16.43 -14.36 4.29
C ILE A 573 -17.42 -15.44 4.73
N SER A 574 -18.23 -15.16 5.74
CA SER A 574 -19.26 -16.08 6.21
C SER A 574 -20.28 -16.39 5.13
N GLN A 575 -20.75 -15.39 4.38
CA GLN A 575 -21.74 -15.56 3.32
C GLN A 575 -21.14 -16.33 2.13
N TYR A 576 -19.91 -16.02 1.72
CA TYR A 576 -19.20 -16.76 0.69
C TYR A 576 -19.05 -18.24 1.05
N SER A 577 -18.59 -18.54 2.26
CA SER A 577 -18.46 -19.92 2.75
C SER A 577 -19.82 -20.61 2.72
N SER A 578 -20.84 -19.98 3.27
CA SER A 578 -22.23 -20.45 3.28
C SER A 578 -22.72 -20.83 1.87
N HIS A 579 -22.59 -19.93 0.89
CA HIS A 579 -23.06 -20.16 -0.48
C HIS A 579 -22.27 -21.24 -1.22
N THR A 580 -20.96 -21.34 -0.99
CA THR A 580 -20.09 -22.30 -1.69
C THR A 580 -20.14 -23.71 -1.10
N THR A 581 -20.52 -23.86 0.17
CA THR A 581 -20.66 -25.17 0.83
C THR A 581 -22.08 -25.72 0.83
N ALA A 582 -23.07 -24.93 0.41
CA ALA A 582 -24.49 -25.28 0.50
C ALA A 582 -24.81 -26.62 -0.19
N GLY A 583 -25.48 -27.52 0.55
CA GLY A 583 -25.93 -28.83 0.06
C GLY A 583 -24.82 -29.86 -0.18
N LEU A 584 -23.55 -29.54 0.09
CA LEU A 584 -22.43 -30.47 -0.07
C LEU A 584 -22.29 -31.38 1.16
N THR A 585 -21.83 -32.60 0.94
CA THR A 585 -21.52 -33.57 2.01
C THR A 585 -20.20 -34.30 1.73
N GLY A 586 -19.66 -34.97 2.75
CA GLY A 586 -18.46 -35.80 2.62
C GLY A 586 -17.24 -35.05 2.06
N ALA A 587 -16.49 -35.71 1.17
CA ALA A 587 -15.25 -35.15 0.59
C ALA A 587 -15.46 -33.85 -0.20
N LEU A 588 -16.63 -33.66 -0.82
CA LEU A 588 -16.96 -32.42 -1.54
C LEU A 588 -17.11 -31.24 -0.58
N LEU A 589 -17.76 -31.45 0.57
CA LEU A 589 -17.88 -30.44 1.62
C LEU A 589 -16.51 -30.09 2.23
N THR A 590 -15.67 -31.10 2.47
CA THR A 590 -14.30 -30.88 2.97
C THR A 590 -13.49 -30.03 1.99
N LYS A 591 -13.55 -30.35 0.69
CA LYS A 591 -12.85 -29.56 -0.34
C LYS A 591 -13.40 -28.13 -0.43
N ALA A 592 -14.72 -27.97 -0.52
CA ALA A 592 -15.34 -26.65 -0.63
C ALA A 592 -15.06 -25.76 0.58
N THR A 593 -15.06 -26.33 1.79
CA THR A 593 -14.65 -25.62 3.03
C THR A 593 -13.19 -25.15 2.95
N SER A 594 -12.28 -25.98 2.44
CA SER A 594 -10.88 -25.61 2.26
C SER A 594 -10.69 -24.52 1.19
N ASP A 595 -11.41 -24.62 0.08
CA ASP A 595 -11.39 -23.61 -0.99
C ASP A 595 -11.96 -22.27 -0.47
N ALA A 596 -13.06 -22.31 0.28
CA ALA A 596 -13.67 -21.14 0.91
C ALA A 596 -12.74 -20.48 1.92
N LYS A 597 -12.00 -21.25 2.72
CA LYS A 597 -10.97 -20.71 3.62
C LYS A 597 -9.86 -19.99 2.85
N THR A 598 -9.40 -20.57 1.76
CA THR A 598 -8.36 -19.97 0.90
C THR A 598 -8.85 -18.66 0.29
N ALA A 599 -10.06 -18.67 -0.30
CA ALA A 599 -10.68 -17.48 -0.89
C ALA A 599 -10.95 -16.39 0.16
N GLY A 600 -11.46 -16.77 1.34
CA GLY A 600 -11.70 -15.84 2.45
C GLY A 600 -10.42 -15.22 2.99
N THR A 601 -9.31 -15.98 3.04
CA THR A 601 -7.99 -15.45 3.42
C THR A 601 -7.50 -14.42 2.41
N TYR A 602 -7.63 -14.73 1.11
CA TYR A 602 -7.30 -13.79 0.04
C TYR A 602 -8.14 -12.51 0.13
N PHE A 603 -9.46 -12.65 0.32
CA PHE A 603 -10.37 -11.52 0.46
C PHE A 603 -10.01 -10.64 1.66
N ALA A 604 -9.88 -11.23 2.86
CA ALA A 604 -9.53 -10.50 4.08
C ALA A 604 -8.21 -9.73 3.97
N THR A 605 -7.22 -10.31 3.28
CA THR A 605 -5.87 -9.74 3.17
C THR A 605 -5.80 -8.60 2.14
N ASN A 606 -6.51 -8.73 1.02
CA ASN A 606 -6.37 -7.80 -0.10
C ASN A 606 -7.43 -6.69 -0.08
N ILE A 607 -8.62 -6.93 0.47
CA ILE A 607 -9.70 -5.93 0.46
C ILE A 607 -9.35 -4.68 1.28
N THR A 608 -8.56 -4.83 2.33
CA THR A 608 -8.09 -3.71 3.19
C THR A 608 -7.08 -2.80 2.48
N LYS A 609 -6.48 -3.26 1.37
CA LYS A 609 -5.54 -2.50 0.54
C LYS A 609 -6.23 -1.72 -0.58
N VAL A 610 -7.54 -1.92 -0.77
CA VAL A 610 -8.31 -1.28 -1.83
C VAL A 610 -8.78 0.09 -1.37
N ASN A 611 -8.31 1.13 -2.04
CA ASN A 611 -8.62 2.53 -1.76
C ASN A 611 -9.55 3.15 -2.81
N THR A 612 -9.74 2.48 -3.95
CA THR A 612 -10.66 2.96 -5.00
C THR A 612 -11.52 1.83 -5.59
N VAL A 613 -12.66 2.21 -6.14
CA VAL A 613 -13.50 1.31 -6.95
C VAL A 613 -12.70 0.79 -8.16
N THR A 614 -11.82 1.60 -8.75
CA THR A 614 -10.98 1.16 -9.87
C THR A 614 -10.07 0.00 -9.48
N GLU A 615 -9.41 0.08 -8.31
CA GLU A 615 -8.60 -1.01 -7.76
C GLU A 615 -9.46 -2.24 -7.44
N LEU A 616 -10.65 -2.04 -6.85
CA LEU A 616 -11.58 -3.14 -6.57
C LEU A 616 -11.93 -3.91 -7.84
N LEU A 617 -12.27 -3.17 -8.91
CA LEU A 617 -12.70 -3.73 -10.19
C LEU A 617 -11.54 -4.34 -11.00
N ALA A 618 -10.29 -3.96 -10.71
CA ALA A 618 -9.10 -4.54 -11.32
C ALA A 618 -8.81 -5.95 -10.79
N ASP A 619 -9.18 -6.25 -9.54
CA ASP A 619 -9.04 -7.59 -8.95
C ASP A 619 -10.33 -8.42 -9.10
N SER A 620 -10.39 -9.20 -10.17
CA SER A 620 -11.50 -10.12 -10.44
C SER A 620 -11.76 -11.14 -9.32
N LYS A 621 -10.76 -11.50 -8.50
CA LYS A 621 -10.96 -12.43 -7.38
C LYS A 621 -11.75 -11.76 -6.27
N LEU A 622 -11.46 -10.49 -5.98
CA LEU A 622 -12.23 -9.70 -5.01
C LEU A 622 -13.66 -9.49 -5.51
N THR A 623 -13.85 -9.06 -6.75
CA THR A 623 -15.21 -8.83 -7.29
C THR A 623 -16.04 -10.10 -7.34
N ASN A 624 -15.45 -11.22 -7.78
CA ASN A 624 -16.16 -12.50 -7.84
C ASN A 624 -16.50 -13.03 -6.44
N PHE A 625 -15.62 -12.82 -5.47
CA PHE A 625 -15.88 -13.16 -4.07
C PHE A 625 -17.09 -12.38 -3.53
N ILE A 626 -17.11 -11.06 -3.72
CA ILE A 626 -18.19 -10.18 -3.26
C ILE A 626 -19.53 -10.56 -3.91
N LEU A 627 -19.53 -10.80 -5.22
CA LEU A 627 -20.73 -11.21 -5.95
C LEU A 627 -21.26 -12.55 -5.45
N THR A 628 -20.39 -13.56 -5.33
CA THR A 628 -20.74 -14.89 -4.83
C THR A 628 -21.26 -14.83 -3.39
N ALA A 629 -20.59 -14.05 -2.54
CA ALA A 629 -21.02 -13.82 -1.16
C ALA A 629 -22.39 -13.14 -1.09
N SER A 630 -22.73 -12.30 -2.07
CA SER A 630 -24.03 -11.62 -2.16
C SER A 630 -25.10 -12.44 -2.88
N GLY A 631 -24.82 -13.71 -3.20
CA GLY A 631 -25.76 -14.59 -3.92
C GLY A 631 -25.93 -14.25 -5.41
N ILE A 632 -25.00 -13.50 -6.00
CA ILE A 632 -25.02 -13.11 -7.41
C ILE A 632 -24.01 -13.96 -8.18
N ASP A 633 -24.44 -14.64 -9.25
CA ASP A 633 -23.51 -15.37 -10.13
C ASP A 633 -22.57 -14.38 -10.83
N PRO A 634 -21.25 -14.45 -10.58
CA PRO A 634 -20.28 -13.54 -11.19
C PRO A 634 -20.30 -13.54 -12.72
N LYS A 635 -20.75 -14.64 -13.36
CA LYS A 635 -20.85 -14.73 -14.83
C LYS A 635 -21.97 -13.86 -15.41
N THR A 636 -22.92 -13.44 -14.58
CA THR A 636 -24.08 -12.65 -15.00
C THR A 636 -23.87 -11.14 -14.87
N VAL A 637 -22.68 -10.72 -14.42
CA VAL A 637 -22.36 -9.33 -14.13
C VAL A 637 -21.05 -8.96 -14.79
N ASP A 638 -21.06 -7.91 -15.61
CA ASP A 638 -19.84 -7.35 -16.17
C ASP A 638 -19.28 -6.19 -15.31
N THR A 639 -18.01 -5.86 -15.55
CA THR A 639 -17.31 -4.77 -14.83
C THR A 639 -17.99 -3.42 -15.05
N ALA A 640 -18.62 -3.19 -16.21
CA ALA A 640 -19.32 -1.93 -16.51
C ALA A 640 -20.55 -1.76 -15.61
N THR A 641 -21.30 -2.84 -15.38
CA THR A 641 -22.46 -2.86 -14.48
C THR A 641 -22.04 -2.60 -13.04
N LEU A 642 -20.96 -3.23 -12.57
CA LEU A 642 -20.42 -2.95 -11.22
C LEU A 642 -19.95 -1.51 -11.08
N LYS A 643 -19.23 -0.97 -12.09
CA LYS A 643 -18.81 0.44 -12.09
C LYS A 643 -20.02 1.38 -12.00
N LYS A 644 -21.09 1.09 -12.74
CA LYS A 644 -22.35 1.84 -12.67
C LYS A 644 -23.04 1.72 -11.31
N ALA A 645 -22.98 0.54 -10.68
CA ALA A 645 -23.51 0.34 -9.34
C ALA A 645 -22.75 1.17 -8.30
N PHE A 646 -21.41 1.09 -8.27
CA PHE A 646 -20.60 1.84 -7.31
C PHE A 646 -20.62 3.37 -7.53
N ALA A 647 -20.91 3.84 -8.75
CA ALA A 647 -21.12 5.25 -9.03
C ALA A 647 -22.52 5.77 -8.63
N SER A 648 -23.41 4.90 -8.15
CA SER A 648 -24.77 5.27 -7.76
C SER A 648 -24.83 5.90 -6.37
N ASP A 649 -25.73 6.87 -6.19
CA ASP A 649 -26.04 7.44 -4.88
C ASP A 649 -27.19 6.66 -4.24
N PRO A 650 -26.98 5.98 -3.09
CA PRO A 650 -28.05 5.26 -2.40
C PRO A 650 -29.23 6.13 -1.97
N SER A 651 -29.01 7.43 -1.77
CA SER A 651 -30.03 8.39 -1.35
C SER A 651 -30.91 8.92 -2.50
N ASP A 652 -30.44 8.81 -3.74
CA ASP A 652 -31.19 9.24 -4.92
C ASP A 652 -32.10 8.10 -5.42
N ALA A 653 -33.42 8.30 -5.33
CA ALA A 653 -34.41 7.34 -5.79
C ALA A 653 -34.28 6.96 -7.28
N LYS A 654 -33.61 7.76 -8.10
CA LYS A 654 -33.38 7.50 -9.54
C LYS A 654 -32.06 6.80 -9.83
N SER A 655 -31.18 6.66 -8.85
CA SER A 655 -29.89 6.00 -9.03
C SER A 655 -30.04 4.53 -9.39
N PHE A 656 -29.06 3.98 -10.12
CA PHE A 656 -29.16 2.64 -10.70
C PHE A 656 -29.43 1.55 -9.64
N ILE A 657 -28.78 1.62 -8.48
CA ILE A 657 -29.02 0.66 -7.38
C ILE A 657 -30.44 0.71 -6.77
N ASN A 658 -31.21 1.76 -7.07
CA ASN A 658 -32.60 1.91 -6.63
C ASN A 658 -33.62 1.52 -7.72
N THR A 659 -33.16 1.04 -8.90
CA THR A 659 -34.01 0.47 -9.94
C THR A 659 -34.15 -1.05 -9.80
N ALA A 660 -35.11 -1.66 -10.51
CA ALA A 660 -35.29 -3.11 -10.51
C ALA A 660 -34.02 -3.88 -10.93
N ASP A 661 -33.29 -3.38 -11.92
CA ASP A 661 -32.08 -4.03 -12.45
C ASP A 661 -30.88 -3.91 -11.50
N GLY A 662 -30.79 -2.78 -10.78
CA GLY A 662 -29.67 -2.49 -9.89
C GLY A 662 -29.89 -2.86 -8.42
N ALA A 663 -31.13 -3.14 -8.01
CA ALA A 663 -31.50 -3.45 -6.62
C ALA A 663 -30.63 -4.55 -5.98
N LYS A 664 -30.22 -5.55 -6.77
CA LYS A 664 -29.33 -6.64 -6.32
C LYS A 664 -27.94 -6.17 -5.86
N PHE A 665 -27.47 -5.01 -6.31
CA PHE A 665 -26.16 -4.47 -5.95
C PHE A 665 -26.22 -3.48 -4.78
N LYS A 666 -27.41 -3.10 -4.32
CA LYS A 666 -27.59 -2.06 -3.30
C LYS A 666 -26.85 -2.38 -2.01
N SER A 667 -27.03 -3.59 -1.46
CA SER A 667 -26.36 -4.03 -0.24
C SER A 667 -24.84 -4.06 -0.37
N ILE A 668 -24.32 -4.39 -1.56
CA ILE A 668 -22.89 -4.33 -1.87
C ILE A 668 -22.42 -2.87 -1.80
N VAL A 669 -23.01 -1.99 -2.59
CA VAL A 669 -22.55 -0.58 -2.70
C VAL A 669 -22.68 0.16 -1.36
N GLU A 670 -23.72 -0.13 -0.60
CA GLU A 670 -23.92 0.43 0.73
C GLU A 670 -22.89 -0.09 1.73
N ALA A 671 -22.43 -1.34 1.61
CA ALA A 671 -21.42 -1.89 2.49
C ALA A 671 -20.06 -1.18 2.35
N PHE A 672 -19.70 -0.74 1.13
CA PHE A 672 -18.41 -0.12 0.88
C PHE A 672 -18.36 1.37 1.25
N ASN A 673 -17.23 1.77 1.85
CA ASN A 673 -16.92 3.16 2.19
C ASN A 673 -16.34 3.95 1.00
N PHE A 674 -16.87 3.73 -0.21
CA PHE A 674 -16.53 4.53 -1.39
C PHE A 674 -17.54 5.65 -1.61
N GLY A 675 -17.07 6.84 -1.99
CA GLY A 675 -17.90 7.90 -2.53
C GLY A 675 -18.41 7.58 -3.94
N THR A 676 -19.33 8.39 -4.46
CA THR A 676 -19.84 8.26 -5.83
C THR A 676 -18.78 8.54 -6.90
N ASP A 677 -17.69 9.20 -6.53
CA ASP A 677 -16.48 9.40 -7.33
C ASP A 677 -15.58 8.14 -7.39
N GLY A 678 -15.89 7.14 -6.57
CA GLY A 678 -15.16 5.88 -6.48
C GLY A 678 -13.96 5.90 -5.56
N ASN A 679 -13.71 6.97 -4.81
CA ASN A 679 -12.62 7.05 -3.83
C ASN A 679 -13.12 6.69 -2.43
N LEU A 680 -12.22 6.29 -1.52
CA LEU A 680 -12.57 6.17 -0.11
C LEU A 680 -13.16 7.47 0.44
N THR A 681 -14.14 7.31 1.34
CA THR A 681 -14.75 8.41 2.08
C THR A 681 -15.02 7.98 3.51
N ASP A 682 -14.78 8.87 4.46
CA ASP A 682 -15.15 8.65 5.86
C ASP A 682 -16.57 9.13 6.20
N SER A 683 -17.25 9.79 5.26
CA SER A 683 -18.66 10.20 5.40
C SER A 683 -19.63 9.03 5.64
N LYS A 684 -19.22 7.81 5.26
CA LYS A 684 -19.98 6.57 5.46
C LYS A 684 -19.66 5.86 6.79
N LEU A 685 -18.63 6.32 7.50
CA LEU A 685 -18.27 5.76 8.80
C LEU A 685 -19.17 6.32 9.89
N GLY A 686 -19.70 5.43 10.73
CA GLY A 686 -20.45 5.82 11.92
C GLY A 686 -19.84 5.23 13.18
N THR A 687 -20.12 5.86 14.32
CA THR A 687 -19.58 5.44 15.62
C THR A 687 -20.07 4.05 16.02
N ALA A 688 -21.38 3.82 15.95
CA ALA A 688 -22.01 2.55 16.29
C ALA A 688 -22.26 1.67 15.07
N GLN A 689 -22.67 2.26 13.93
CA GLN A 689 -22.91 1.54 12.68
C GLN A 689 -22.46 2.40 11.49
N ASN A 690 -21.82 1.78 10.50
CA ASN A 690 -21.58 2.43 9.22
C ASN A 690 -22.89 2.67 8.47
N GLN A 691 -22.90 3.64 7.56
CA GLN A 691 -24.10 4.07 6.82
C GLN A 691 -24.79 2.90 6.09
N GLY A 692 -24.02 1.95 5.53
CA GLY A 692 -24.59 0.77 4.89
C GLY A 692 -25.21 -0.24 5.85
N ALA A 693 -24.60 -0.44 7.02
CA ALA A 693 -25.17 -1.30 8.06
C ALA A 693 -26.45 -0.68 8.63
N LEU A 694 -26.50 0.64 8.78
CA LEU A 694 -27.69 1.40 9.11
C LEU A 694 -28.79 1.22 8.05
N ALA A 695 -28.47 1.36 6.77
CA ALA A 695 -29.43 1.16 5.68
C ALA A 695 -29.98 -0.29 5.66
N SER A 696 -29.10 -1.28 5.83
CA SER A 696 -29.47 -2.70 5.92
C SER A 696 -30.36 -2.99 7.13
N THR A 697 -30.05 -2.39 8.30
CA THR A 697 -30.87 -2.50 9.51
C THR A 697 -32.27 -1.92 9.26
N ASN A 698 -32.38 -0.78 8.57
CA ASN A 698 -33.67 -0.19 8.24
C ASN A 698 -34.48 -1.05 7.25
N ASP A 699 -33.86 -1.64 6.22
CA ASP A 699 -34.55 -2.54 5.28
C ASP A 699 -35.06 -3.81 6.00
N LEU A 700 -34.23 -4.39 6.86
CA LEU A 700 -34.58 -5.54 7.68
C LEU A 700 -35.75 -5.23 8.62
N TYR A 701 -35.73 -4.07 9.27
CA TYR A 701 -36.85 -3.58 10.07
C TYR A 701 -38.14 -3.50 9.25
N LEU A 702 -38.10 -2.81 8.10
CA LEU A 702 -39.28 -2.66 7.25
C LEU A 702 -39.83 -4.00 6.76
N ARG A 703 -38.96 -4.96 6.41
CA ARG A 703 -39.35 -6.31 6.02
C ARG A 703 -39.98 -7.07 7.17
N GLN A 704 -39.37 -7.01 8.36
CA GLN A 704 -39.91 -7.67 9.54
C GLN A 704 -41.27 -7.10 9.92
N THR A 705 -41.41 -5.77 9.95
CA THR A 705 -42.70 -5.11 10.21
C THR A 705 -43.75 -5.47 9.16
N LEU A 706 -43.39 -5.56 7.87
CA LEU A 706 -44.31 -6.03 6.83
C LEU A 706 -44.76 -7.47 7.08
N GLU A 707 -43.82 -8.38 7.38
CA GLU A 707 -44.10 -9.78 7.70
C GLU A 707 -45.06 -9.91 8.88
N ASP A 708 -44.84 -9.13 9.94
CA ASP A 708 -45.70 -9.13 11.13
C ASP A 708 -47.10 -8.59 10.81
N GLN A 709 -47.21 -7.47 10.09
CA GLN A 709 -48.51 -6.91 9.64
C GLN A 709 -49.30 -7.86 8.75
N GLN A 710 -48.63 -8.57 7.84
CA GLN A 710 -49.29 -9.58 7.01
C GLN A 710 -49.68 -10.81 7.84
N GLY A 711 -48.87 -11.17 8.85
CA GLY A 711 -49.13 -12.27 9.78
C GLY A 711 -50.34 -12.06 10.68
N ASP A 712 -50.58 -10.82 11.11
CA ASP A 712 -51.77 -10.44 11.88
C ASP A 712 -53.07 -10.68 11.09
N THR A 713 -53.00 -10.61 9.76
CA THR A 713 -54.13 -10.88 8.88
C THR A 713 -54.20 -12.36 8.47
N ASN A 714 -53.07 -12.95 8.07
CA ASN A 714 -52.97 -14.35 7.68
C ASN A 714 -51.57 -14.90 8.05
N PRO A 715 -51.46 -15.76 9.08
CA PRO A 715 -50.17 -16.32 9.49
C PRO A 715 -49.44 -17.11 8.38
N GLY A 716 -50.19 -17.69 7.43
CA GLY A 716 -49.63 -18.35 6.26
C GLY A 716 -48.89 -17.37 5.34
N VAL A 717 -49.38 -16.14 5.17
CA VAL A 717 -48.70 -15.12 4.35
C VAL A 717 -47.36 -14.74 4.99
N ARG A 718 -47.33 -14.54 6.31
CA ARG A 718 -46.07 -14.30 7.05
C ARG A 718 -45.09 -15.44 6.86
N LEU A 719 -45.52 -16.69 7.01
CA LEU A 719 -44.65 -17.86 6.80
C LEU A 719 -44.09 -17.89 5.38
N ALA A 720 -44.89 -17.57 4.37
CA ALA A 720 -44.43 -17.51 2.98
C ALA A 720 -43.41 -16.38 2.75
N LEU A 721 -43.68 -15.17 3.26
CA LEU A 721 -42.75 -14.03 3.18
C LEU A 721 -41.43 -14.31 3.92
N TYR A 722 -41.53 -14.87 5.13
CA TYR A 722 -40.38 -15.24 5.94
C TYR A 722 -39.52 -16.29 5.23
N PHE A 723 -40.15 -17.34 4.69
CA PHE A 723 -39.44 -18.38 3.95
C PHE A 723 -38.81 -17.82 2.68
N GLN A 724 -39.52 -16.99 1.91
CA GLN A 724 -38.97 -16.32 0.72
C GLN A 724 -37.70 -15.52 1.08
N ARG A 725 -37.75 -14.74 2.17
CA ARG A 725 -36.63 -13.92 2.64
C ARG A 725 -35.44 -14.78 3.07
N LYS A 726 -35.69 -15.90 3.74
CA LYS A 726 -34.63 -16.76 4.32
C LYS A 726 -34.12 -17.83 3.35
N ALA A 727 -34.87 -18.22 2.34
CA ALA A 727 -34.53 -19.30 1.40
C ALA A 727 -33.12 -19.18 0.78
N PRO A 728 -32.67 -17.98 0.33
CA PRO A 728 -31.32 -17.82 -0.19
C PRO A 728 -30.20 -18.13 0.81
N ASN A 729 -30.51 -18.13 2.12
CA ASN A 729 -29.57 -18.37 3.22
C ASN A 729 -29.65 -19.79 3.80
N ILE A 730 -30.53 -20.65 3.27
CA ILE A 730 -30.64 -22.06 3.70
C ILE A 730 -29.55 -22.88 2.99
N ASN A 731 -28.60 -23.43 3.74
CA ASN A 731 -27.43 -24.14 3.22
C ASN A 731 -27.42 -25.63 3.56
N SER A 732 -28.19 -26.02 4.56
CA SER A 732 -28.41 -27.42 4.92
C SER A 732 -29.86 -27.68 5.28
N VAL A 733 -30.24 -28.96 5.31
CA VAL A 733 -31.55 -29.35 5.85
C VAL A 733 -31.63 -29.04 7.35
N TYR A 734 -30.50 -29.01 8.06
CA TYR A 734 -30.45 -28.62 9.46
C TYR A 734 -30.83 -27.15 9.67
N ASP A 735 -30.56 -26.27 8.71
CA ASP A 735 -30.98 -24.86 8.79
C ASP A 735 -32.52 -24.75 8.75
N ILE A 736 -33.17 -25.63 7.99
CA ILE A 736 -34.64 -25.72 7.95
C ILE A 736 -35.15 -26.25 9.30
N MET A 737 -34.50 -27.27 9.86
CA MET A 737 -34.90 -27.86 11.14
C MET A 737 -34.63 -26.96 12.34
N GLY A 738 -33.62 -26.09 12.25
CA GLY A 738 -33.25 -25.14 13.29
C GLY A 738 -34.17 -23.93 13.38
N ASP A 739 -35.03 -23.70 12.38
CA ASP A 739 -35.96 -22.58 12.33
C ASP A 739 -37.41 -23.08 12.23
N ALA A 740 -38.21 -22.79 13.25
CA ALA A 740 -39.58 -23.27 13.34
C ALA A 740 -40.48 -22.79 12.19
N ALA A 741 -40.27 -21.58 11.67
CA ALA A 741 -41.04 -21.06 10.54
C ALA A 741 -40.63 -21.75 9.23
N LEU A 742 -39.34 -22.00 9.01
CA LEU A 742 -38.87 -22.76 7.85
C LEU A 742 -39.36 -24.20 7.87
N TYR A 743 -39.24 -24.85 9.03
CA TYR A 743 -39.74 -26.22 9.24
C TYR A 743 -41.25 -26.31 9.02
N ALA A 744 -42.04 -25.36 9.54
CA ALA A 744 -43.49 -25.31 9.34
C ALA A 744 -43.85 -25.21 7.85
N VAL A 745 -43.17 -24.35 7.08
CA VAL A 745 -43.44 -24.23 5.64
C VAL A 745 -43.17 -25.55 4.91
N ILE A 746 -42.05 -26.22 5.19
CA ILE A 746 -41.73 -27.49 4.53
C ILE A 746 -42.71 -28.60 4.94
N THR A 747 -42.96 -28.78 6.23
CA THR A 747 -43.87 -29.83 6.73
C THR A 747 -45.30 -29.64 6.23
N THR A 748 -45.80 -28.40 6.19
CA THR A 748 -47.11 -28.09 5.59
C THR A 748 -47.13 -28.35 4.08
N THR A 749 -46.09 -27.96 3.34
CA THR A 749 -46.01 -28.12 1.87
C THR A 749 -46.11 -29.58 1.42
N TYR A 750 -45.51 -30.49 2.19
CA TYR A 750 -45.43 -31.92 1.88
C TYR A 750 -46.34 -32.79 2.77
N SER A 751 -47.23 -32.18 3.57
CA SER A 751 -48.13 -32.89 4.49
C SER A 751 -47.42 -33.87 5.42
N LEU A 752 -46.27 -33.47 5.96
CA LEU A 752 -45.46 -34.33 6.82
C LEU A 752 -46.09 -34.45 8.22
N PRO A 753 -46.20 -35.67 8.80
CA PRO A 753 -46.78 -35.87 10.12
C PRO A 753 -45.98 -35.17 11.23
N SER A 754 -46.67 -34.56 12.20
CA SER A 754 -46.04 -33.92 13.36
C SER A 754 -45.21 -34.88 14.22
N ALA A 755 -45.53 -36.18 14.21
CA ALA A 755 -44.78 -37.22 14.93
C ALA A 755 -43.31 -37.37 14.47
N MET A 756 -42.95 -36.83 13.31
CA MET A 756 -41.58 -36.85 12.81
C MET A 756 -40.59 -36.08 13.69
N SER A 757 -41.05 -35.08 14.45
CA SER A 757 -40.18 -34.29 15.34
C SER A 757 -39.57 -35.12 16.47
N SER A 758 -40.13 -36.30 16.76
CA SER A 758 -39.65 -37.24 17.79
C SER A 758 -38.55 -38.20 17.28
N MET A 759 -38.25 -38.18 15.98
CA MET A 759 -37.19 -39.03 15.40
C MET A 759 -35.81 -38.46 15.71
N ASP A 760 -34.77 -39.28 15.59
CA ASP A 760 -33.39 -38.83 15.63
C ASP A 760 -33.12 -37.74 14.57
N VAL A 761 -32.32 -36.73 14.92
CA VAL A 761 -32.08 -35.51 14.12
C VAL A 761 -31.51 -35.85 12.74
N ASP A 762 -30.59 -36.81 12.65
CA ASP A 762 -29.99 -37.21 11.37
C ASP A 762 -31.03 -37.93 10.50
N THR A 763 -31.94 -38.69 11.13
CA THR A 763 -33.02 -39.38 10.43
C THR A 763 -34.07 -38.41 9.89
N GLN A 764 -34.43 -37.38 10.68
CA GLN A 764 -35.30 -36.29 10.22
C GLN A 764 -34.67 -35.54 9.04
N ALA A 765 -33.40 -35.17 9.16
CA ALA A 765 -32.67 -34.46 8.11
C ALA A 765 -32.61 -35.27 6.81
N LYS A 766 -32.36 -36.58 6.90
CA LYS A 766 -32.38 -37.48 5.74
C LYS A 766 -33.75 -37.56 5.08
N MET A 767 -34.83 -37.59 5.88
CA MET A 767 -36.19 -37.64 5.35
C MET A 767 -36.57 -36.33 4.65
N LEU A 768 -36.32 -35.18 5.29
CA LEU A 768 -36.56 -33.87 4.71
C LEU A 768 -35.74 -33.64 3.44
N GLY A 769 -34.49 -34.12 3.39
CA GLY A 769 -33.64 -34.06 2.21
C GLY A 769 -34.19 -34.80 0.98
N ASN A 770 -35.11 -35.76 1.16
CA ASN A 770 -35.80 -36.42 0.05
C ASN A 770 -36.88 -35.52 -0.59
N PHE A 771 -37.42 -34.55 0.15
CA PHE A 771 -38.47 -33.64 -0.33
C PHE A 771 -37.90 -32.31 -0.81
N VAL A 772 -36.82 -31.84 -0.17
CA VAL A 772 -36.24 -30.51 -0.41
C VAL A 772 -34.77 -30.64 -0.77
N LYS A 773 -34.44 -30.29 -2.02
CA LYS A 773 -33.05 -30.09 -2.43
C LYS A 773 -32.63 -28.67 -2.06
N VAL A 774 -31.68 -28.55 -1.14
CA VAL A 774 -31.23 -27.24 -0.65
C VAL A 774 -30.73 -26.32 -1.77
N SER A 775 -30.10 -26.89 -2.81
CA SER A 775 -29.66 -26.14 -3.99
C SER A 775 -30.82 -25.45 -4.73
N ASP A 776 -32.02 -26.03 -4.70
CA ASP A 776 -33.20 -25.48 -5.38
C ASP A 776 -33.77 -24.27 -4.64
N LEU A 777 -33.49 -24.13 -3.33
CA LEU A 777 -33.92 -22.97 -2.53
C LEU A 777 -33.14 -21.69 -2.84
N LYS A 778 -32.06 -21.79 -3.63
CA LYS A 778 -31.31 -20.63 -4.14
C LYS A 778 -31.93 -20.04 -5.41
N ASP A 779 -32.84 -20.77 -6.07
CA ASP A 779 -33.54 -20.30 -7.26
C ASP A 779 -34.88 -19.66 -6.84
N PRO A 780 -35.06 -18.34 -6.99
CA PRO A 780 -36.28 -17.66 -6.57
C PRO A 780 -37.53 -18.17 -7.30
N THR A 781 -37.38 -18.69 -8.52
CA THR A 781 -38.50 -19.26 -9.29
C THR A 781 -38.97 -20.58 -8.68
N LYS A 782 -38.03 -21.42 -8.25
CA LYS A 782 -38.35 -22.69 -7.57
C LYS A 782 -38.93 -22.45 -6.18
N VAL A 783 -38.40 -21.45 -5.46
CA VAL A 783 -38.98 -21.01 -4.19
C VAL A 783 -40.42 -20.53 -4.38
N ASP A 784 -40.71 -19.69 -5.38
CA ASP A 784 -42.07 -19.21 -5.66
C ASP A 784 -43.04 -20.37 -5.95
N ALA A 785 -42.60 -21.35 -6.77
CA ALA A 785 -43.40 -22.55 -7.06
C ALA A 785 -43.64 -23.41 -5.80
N MET A 786 -42.65 -23.54 -4.93
CA MET A 786 -42.81 -24.23 -3.66
C MET A 786 -43.76 -23.47 -2.72
N LEU A 787 -43.66 -22.14 -2.65
CA LEU A 787 -44.54 -21.29 -1.84
C LEU A 787 -45.97 -21.27 -2.37
N GLN A 788 -46.18 -21.44 -3.67
CA GLN A 788 -47.50 -21.67 -4.25
C GLN A 788 -48.12 -22.97 -3.73
N ARG A 789 -47.33 -24.05 -3.69
CA ARG A 789 -47.78 -25.34 -3.11
C ARG A 789 -48.01 -25.24 -1.61
N PHE A 790 -47.09 -24.62 -0.87
CA PHE A 790 -47.23 -24.34 0.57
C PHE A 790 -48.56 -23.65 0.84
N SER A 791 -48.82 -22.55 0.14
CA SER A 791 -50.01 -21.72 0.34
C SER A 791 -51.29 -22.50 0.11
N ALA A 792 -51.35 -23.34 -0.93
CA ALA A 792 -52.50 -24.20 -1.21
C ALA A 792 -52.73 -25.24 -0.10
N MET A 793 -51.67 -25.86 0.40
CA MET A 793 -51.75 -26.84 1.49
C MET A 793 -52.09 -26.19 2.84
N TYR A 794 -51.55 -25.00 3.10
CA TYR A 794 -51.83 -24.22 4.30
C TYR A 794 -53.31 -23.80 4.33
N ASP A 795 -53.82 -23.27 3.22
CA ASP A 795 -55.23 -22.90 3.08
C ASP A 795 -56.15 -24.13 3.24
N LEU A 796 -55.76 -25.31 2.72
CA LEU A 796 -56.52 -26.54 2.92
C LEU A 796 -56.59 -26.97 4.39
N GLN A 797 -55.48 -26.84 5.13
CA GLN A 797 -55.38 -27.28 6.53
C GLN A 797 -56.04 -26.30 7.51
N ASN A 798 -56.03 -24.99 7.22
CA ASN A 798 -56.41 -23.95 8.18
C ASN A 798 -57.76 -23.28 7.88
N ASN A 799 -58.39 -23.57 6.74
CA ASN A 799 -59.60 -22.89 6.31
C ASN A 799 -60.84 -23.80 6.40
N THR A 800 -61.37 -23.97 7.63
CA THR A 800 -62.45 -24.90 7.98
C THR A 800 -63.85 -24.29 8.04
N THR A 801 -64.08 -23.06 7.55
CA THR A 801 -65.41 -22.43 7.56
C THR A 801 -65.94 -22.12 6.15
N SER A 802 -66.84 -23.01 5.70
CA SER A 802 -67.97 -22.79 4.78
C SER A 802 -67.89 -21.58 3.84
N SER A 803 -67.09 -21.67 2.78
CA SER A 803 -67.29 -21.00 1.49
C SER A 803 -66.35 -21.66 0.49
N THR A 804 -66.92 -22.39 -0.47
CA THR A 804 -66.29 -23.04 -1.63
C THR A 804 -64.82 -22.67 -1.87
N SER A 805 -63.91 -23.55 -1.45
CA SER A 805 -62.49 -23.44 -1.79
C SER A 805 -62.33 -23.50 -3.31
N PRO A 806 -61.76 -22.48 -3.99
CA PRO A 806 -61.56 -22.49 -5.44
C PRO A 806 -60.71 -23.68 -5.91
N ALA A 807 -59.83 -24.19 -5.03
CA ALA A 807 -59.03 -25.39 -5.28
C ALA A 807 -59.89 -26.66 -5.37
N LEU A 808 -61.02 -26.72 -4.64
CA LEU A 808 -61.94 -27.85 -4.68
C LEU A 808 -62.77 -27.85 -5.99
N SER A 809 -63.14 -26.67 -6.50
CA SER A 809 -63.84 -26.53 -7.79
C SER A 809 -62.97 -26.89 -9.00
N ILE A 810 -61.65 -26.71 -8.90
CA ILE A 810 -60.71 -27.13 -9.95
C ILE A 810 -60.46 -28.65 -9.90
N LEU A 811 -60.42 -29.23 -8.69
CA LEU A 811 -60.16 -30.66 -8.51
C LEU A 811 -61.41 -31.53 -8.77
N SER A 812 -62.63 -31.00 -8.62
CA SER A 812 -63.88 -31.74 -8.80
C SER A 812 -64.45 -31.74 -10.24
N GLY A 813 -63.73 -31.19 -11.23
CA GLY A 813 -63.98 -31.41 -12.66
C GLY A 813 -65.39 -31.14 -13.19
N SER A 814 -66.22 -30.34 -12.50
CA SER A 814 -67.59 -30.07 -12.92
C SER A 814 -67.66 -28.75 -13.66
N SER A 815 -67.73 -28.86 -14.98
CA SER A 815 -67.97 -27.78 -15.94
C SER A 815 -69.35 -27.14 -15.72
N SER A 816 -69.41 -26.00 -15.04
CA SER A 816 -70.54 -25.07 -15.10
C SER A 816 -70.02 -23.66 -14.81
N GLY A 817 -70.23 -22.75 -15.76
CA GLY A 817 -69.55 -21.46 -15.83
C GLY A 817 -69.67 -20.58 -14.58
N VAL A 818 -68.53 -20.09 -14.10
CA VAL A 818 -68.45 -19.04 -13.08
C VAL A 818 -68.41 -17.69 -13.81
N GLY A 819 -69.53 -16.98 -13.77
CA GLY A 819 -69.60 -15.57 -14.19
C GLY A 819 -68.85 -14.67 -13.20
N ILE A 820 -68.13 -13.69 -13.74
CA ILE A 820 -67.48 -12.62 -12.98
C ILE A 820 -68.58 -11.77 -12.33
N SER A 821 -68.54 -11.55 -11.01
CA SER A 821 -69.51 -10.69 -10.32
C SER A 821 -69.31 -9.22 -10.72
N ALA A 822 -70.43 -8.50 -10.86
CA ALA A 822 -70.47 -7.10 -11.30
C ALA A 822 -69.62 -6.16 -10.41
N ASP A 823 -69.47 -6.46 -9.12
CA ASP A 823 -68.60 -5.71 -8.21
C ASP A 823 -67.12 -5.86 -8.54
N THR A 824 -66.71 -7.03 -9.06
CA THR A 824 -65.32 -7.25 -9.50
C THR A 824 -65.03 -6.48 -10.79
N LEU A 825 -65.99 -6.43 -11.72
CA LEU A 825 -65.86 -5.59 -12.92
C LEU A 825 -65.89 -4.09 -12.58
N LEU A 826 -66.66 -3.67 -11.57
CA LEU A 826 -66.70 -2.28 -11.12
C LEU A 826 -65.39 -1.86 -10.43
N SER A 827 -64.79 -2.75 -9.62
CA SER A 827 -63.49 -2.50 -9.00
C SER A 827 -62.34 -2.42 -10.02
N ILE A 828 -62.40 -3.21 -11.10
CA ILE A 828 -61.43 -3.15 -12.21
C ILE A 828 -61.62 -1.86 -13.03
N ALA A 829 -62.85 -1.38 -13.22
CA ALA A 829 -63.13 -0.12 -13.91
C ALA A 829 -62.70 1.13 -13.10
N GLN A 830 -62.71 1.05 -11.76
CA GLN A 830 -62.23 2.12 -10.89
C GLN A 830 -60.69 2.14 -10.76
N LEU A 831 -60.02 1.00 -10.98
CA LEU A 831 -58.55 0.90 -10.98
C LEU A 831 -57.89 1.41 -12.29
N SER A 832 -58.62 1.45 -13.41
CA SER A 832 -58.08 1.94 -14.70
C SER A 832 -58.22 3.45 -14.92
N SER A 833 -58.93 4.16 -14.03
CA SER A 833 -59.25 5.58 -14.16
C SER A 833 -58.40 6.52 -13.27
N ALA A 834 -57.44 5.99 -12.51
CA ALA A 834 -56.42 6.79 -11.81
C ALA A 834 -55.07 6.66 -12.53
N LYS A 835 -54.84 7.54 -13.51
CA LYS A 835 -53.52 7.84 -14.06
C LYS A 835 -53.02 9.16 -13.52
#